data_AF-A0A6I2U449-F1
#
_entry.id   AF-A0A6I2U449-F1
#
_cell.length_a   1.000
_cell.length_b   1.000
_cell.length_c   1.000
_cell.angle_alpha   90.00
_cell.angle_beta   90.00
_cell.angle_gamma   90.00
#
_symmetry.space_group_name_H-M   'P 1'
#
loop_
_entity.id
_entity.type
_entity.pdbx_description
1 polymer ?
#
loop_
_entity_poly.entity_id
_entity_poly.type
_entity_poly.pdbx_seq_one_letter_code
_entity_poly.pdbx_strand_id
1 'polypeptide(L)'
;MKHFTFILTVILLMMASMGAKAQDISYEHCVAVDGLAYALDKTAKTAAVIAHDCKDDEGNRLCERYKGDVVVPEAITVEGVNYTVTALAEMAFAMSDISSLKLPSTLKKMDFRAVSFCLNLEKANLPASVEELGQRSFSCCPKLDDFTIDEGNKHFVLESNMLMSADRTRVVHLFGAGDVNKSVSVTVPSTVKTIDEDAFDYSLGLKEITLPEGLEEIKSLAFFSTGLTSLTIPSTVTAIEEGFVHFSENLQEIIVTEGNKNYKIEDGIMYNTDKTMLYRVLPECKTLTIPETVTRICRGSIEYTNLNTLVIPNTVKEMAGFAVCDNPQLRTLVIGNGLNVIEPFTFLDNNALQSIFVRGNQPVEMQQYAFYGEPLEENVTLYVPEGSKDIYAAAANWKNFKNIKEYSLAGIDQHPGEASAESVVVDGIAYDLNRENMTATVVYYSYWNSDDQLIELCPKYSGDIVIPETITVDGVDYIVTEIGAWAFVACRLTSVSLPSTLKAIRDGAFNFIEQLKTLTIPASVETIEGGSMVFCDDLETIVIAEGNKHFVFSDQLLMSADKTKVYALIGASRAGGNVSVVVPSTVKSLEPFAMYGSYGMASLTLPEGLERICYSALGCNNLTSLHIPASVTTIEEAFWLTEQLGEVTVAEGNQNYTVKNGMLLTKDLTGLVKIPPMLDSYDIPETVTTIYGTSADLLNTKELVIPDGVKALGNFAFAWCEGLETLVVGSGVETWGEETFFVCFDIKSIYLRSENVVSPTTEPFASAIFETATLYVPAGTKNAYELDTYWGRFKNITEYTTTGISSVKTDSNAPAEQIYGIDGKRRDILHHGLNIVRSNGKARKVMKN
;
A
#
# COMPACT_ATOMS: atom_id res chain seq x y z
N MET A 1 -2.41 -23.07 -32.88
CA MET A 1 -1.00 -23.19 -33.33
C MET A 1 -0.03 -23.00 -32.17
N LYS A 2 -0.06 -21.87 -31.43
CA LYS A 2 0.77 -21.65 -30.22
C LYS A 2 0.56 -22.68 -29.10
N HIS A 3 -0.69 -23.04 -28.79
CA HIS A 3 -0.99 -24.11 -27.83
C HIS A 3 -0.44 -25.49 -28.25
N PHE A 4 -0.40 -25.76 -29.55
CA PHE A 4 0.12 -27.02 -30.10
C PHE A 4 1.66 -27.06 -30.05
N THR A 5 2.35 -25.93 -30.31
CA THR A 5 3.81 -25.83 -30.11
C THR A 5 4.19 -25.83 -28.64
N PHE A 6 3.41 -25.21 -27.75
CA PHE A 6 3.62 -25.25 -26.30
C PHE A 6 3.45 -26.68 -25.75
N ILE A 7 2.38 -27.37 -26.12
CA ILE A 7 2.18 -28.79 -25.82
C ILE A 7 3.34 -29.60 -26.39
N LEU A 8 3.81 -29.34 -27.61
CA LEU A 8 4.98 -30.03 -28.16
C LEU A 8 6.25 -29.74 -27.34
N THR A 9 6.48 -28.51 -26.87
CA THR A 9 7.63 -28.09 -26.06
C THR A 9 7.58 -28.66 -24.66
N VAL A 10 6.43 -28.63 -23.98
CA VAL A 10 6.21 -29.28 -22.68
C VAL A 10 6.31 -30.79 -22.82
N ILE A 11 5.74 -31.40 -23.87
CA ILE A 11 5.93 -32.82 -24.16
C ILE A 11 7.40 -33.10 -24.48
N LEU A 12 8.15 -32.23 -25.18
CA LEU A 12 9.59 -32.40 -25.45
C LEU A 12 10.45 -32.24 -24.18
N LEU A 13 10.10 -31.31 -23.29
CA LEU A 13 10.76 -31.09 -21.98
C LEU A 13 10.42 -32.20 -20.99
N MET A 14 9.17 -32.67 -21.00
CA MET A 14 8.75 -33.88 -20.28
C MET A 14 9.43 -35.11 -20.88
N MET A 15 9.55 -35.25 -22.21
CA MET A 15 10.31 -36.33 -22.86
C MET A 15 11.79 -36.30 -22.45
N ALA A 16 12.41 -35.12 -22.34
CA ALA A 16 13.80 -34.98 -21.94
C ALA A 16 14.03 -35.33 -20.45
N SER A 17 13.14 -34.89 -19.56
CA SER A 17 13.19 -35.20 -18.12
C SER A 17 12.73 -36.63 -17.78
N MET A 18 11.75 -37.15 -18.51
CA MET A 18 11.25 -38.53 -18.41
C MET A 18 12.21 -39.51 -19.06
N GLY A 19 12.88 -39.16 -20.16
CA GLY A 19 13.96 -39.97 -20.73
C GLY A 19 15.17 -40.11 -19.81
N ALA A 20 15.43 -39.11 -18.95
CA ALA A 20 16.42 -39.21 -17.89
C ALA A 20 15.94 -40.04 -16.69
N LYS A 21 14.67 -39.90 -16.25
CA LYS A 21 14.09 -40.71 -15.16
C LYS A 21 13.83 -42.17 -15.55
N ALA A 22 13.35 -42.46 -16.75
CA ALA A 22 13.15 -43.82 -17.25
C ALA A 22 14.49 -44.56 -17.43
N GLN A 23 15.60 -43.85 -17.60
CA GLN A 23 16.96 -44.41 -17.57
C GLN A 23 17.44 -44.77 -16.15
N ASP A 24 16.87 -44.17 -15.10
CA ASP A 24 17.16 -44.49 -13.69
C ASP A 24 16.31 -45.67 -13.17
N ILE A 25 15.24 -46.05 -13.87
CA ILE A 25 14.42 -47.21 -13.52
C ILE A 25 15.04 -48.46 -14.16
N SER A 26 15.96 -49.11 -13.45
CA SER A 26 16.51 -50.40 -13.86
C SER A 26 15.61 -51.54 -13.40
N TYR A 27 15.02 -52.26 -14.34
CA TYR A 27 14.35 -53.52 -14.08
C TYR A 27 15.31 -54.67 -14.37
N GLU A 28 15.38 -55.65 -13.48
CA GLU A 28 16.14 -56.88 -13.70
C GLU A 28 15.28 -57.91 -14.47
N HIS A 29 15.93 -58.74 -15.30
CA HIS A 29 15.29 -59.84 -16.00
C HIS A 29 14.21 -59.40 -16.99
N CYS A 30 14.51 -58.35 -17.76
CA CYS A 30 13.59 -57.83 -18.75
C CYS A 30 13.56 -58.65 -20.04
N VAL A 31 12.38 -58.81 -20.62
CA VAL A 31 12.18 -59.53 -21.87
C VAL A 31 11.14 -58.85 -22.75
N ALA A 32 11.23 -59.05 -24.06
CA ALA A 32 10.19 -58.67 -25.01
C ALA A 32 9.42 -59.91 -25.46
N VAL A 33 8.10 -59.89 -25.31
CA VAL A 33 7.19 -60.96 -25.74
C VAL A 33 6.03 -60.33 -26.50
N ASP A 34 5.80 -60.79 -27.74
CA ASP A 34 4.71 -60.33 -28.61
C ASP A 34 4.63 -58.81 -28.78
N GLY A 35 5.79 -58.14 -28.83
CA GLY A 35 5.89 -56.69 -29.05
C GLY A 35 5.70 -55.82 -27.80
N LEU A 36 5.52 -56.44 -26.62
CA LEU A 36 5.49 -55.75 -25.32
C LEU A 36 6.73 -56.12 -24.49
N ALA A 37 7.26 -55.16 -23.74
CA ALA A 37 8.34 -55.39 -22.79
C ALA A 37 7.80 -55.70 -21.39
N TYR A 38 8.47 -56.62 -20.69
CA TYR A 38 8.10 -57.07 -19.36
C TYR A 38 9.31 -57.17 -18.45
N ALA A 39 9.12 -56.83 -17.18
CA ALA A 39 10.01 -57.21 -16.09
C ALA A 39 9.47 -58.47 -15.40
N LEU A 40 10.34 -59.45 -15.17
CA LEU A 40 9.96 -60.77 -14.62
C LEU A 40 10.33 -60.89 -13.14
N ASP A 41 9.37 -61.23 -12.30
CA ASP A 41 9.66 -61.78 -10.97
C ASP A 41 9.76 -63.31 -11.08
N LYS A 42 10.99 -63.81 -11.12
CA LYS A 42 11.30 -65.25 -11.19
C LYS A 42 10.85 -66.03 -9.96
N THR A 43 10.72 -65.37 -8.81
CA THR A 43 10.33 -66.01 -7.55
C THR A 43 8.80 -66.13 -7.48
N ALA A 44 8.09 -65.05 -7.72
CA ALA A 44 6.63 -65.01 -7.71
C ALA A 44 6.00 -65.60 -8.97
N LYS A 45 6.78 -65.78 -10.04
CA LYS A 45 6.32 -66.16 -11.39
C LYS A 45 5.27 -65.18 -11.92
N THR A 46 5.56 -63.90 -11.76
CA THR A 46 4.73 -62.79 -12.26
C THR A 46 5.51 -61.92 -13.22
N ALA A 47 4.80 -61.15 -14.02
CA ALA A 47 5.35 -60.20 -14.96
C ALA A 47 4.65 -58.84 -14.81
N ALA A 48 5.41 -57.76 -14.98
CA ALA A 48 4.90 -56.40 -15.09
C ALA A 48 5.22 -55.86 -16.49
N VAL A 49 4.25 -55.24 -17.16
CA VAL A 49 4.54 -54.50 -18.41
C VAL A 49 5.37 -53.27 -18.06
N ILE A 50 6.45 -53.04 -18.79
CA ILE A 50 7.37 -51.91 -18.57
C ILE A 50 7.43 -51.01 -19.80
N ALA A 51 8.06 -49.84 -19.65
CA ALA A 51 8.15 -48.84 -20.70
C ALA A 51 8.88 -49.36 -21.96
N HIS A 52 8.47 -48.86 -23.12
CA HIS A 52 8.96 -49.32 -24.42
C HIS A 52 10.45 -48.97 -24.70
N ASP A 53 11.02 -48.07 -23.90
CA ASP A 53 12.40 -47.60 -23.98
C ASP A 53 13.34 -48.30 -22.98
N CYS A 54 12.80 -49.20 -22.15
CA CYS A 54 13.58 -50.07 -21.30
C CYS A 54 14.53 -50.97 -22.12
N LYS A 55 15.66 -51.30 -21.49
CA LYS A 55 16.72 -52.13 -22.06
C LYS A 55 16.78 -53.49 -21.36
N ASP A 56 17.29 -54.50 -22.06
CA ASP A 56 17.63 -55.79 -21.45
C ASP A 56 18.87 -55.67 -20.54
N ASP A 57 19.21 -56.77 -19.85
CA ASP A 57 20.37 -56.87 -18.96
C ASP A 57 21.71 -56.63 -19.71
N GLU A 58 21.70 -56.66 -21.06
CA GLU A 58 22.85 -56.41 -21.94
C GLU A 58 22.88 -54.97 -22.50
N GLY A 59 21.89 -54.13 -22.17
CA GLY A 59 21.79 -52.73 -22.58
C GLY A 59 21.15 -52.52 -23.96
N ASN A 60 20.60 -53.55 -24.60
CA ASN A 60 19.86 -53.45 -25.85
C ASN A 60 18.42 -53.03 -25.60
N ARG A 61 17.85 -52.21 -26.49
CA ARG A 61 16.45 -51.81 -26.41
C ARG A 61 15.52 -53.02 -26.65
N LEU A 62 14.55 -53.23 -25.76
CA LEU A 62 13.67 -54.41 -25.78
C LEU A 62 12.65 -54.38 -26.93
N CYS A 63 12.00 -53.24 -27.17
CA CYS A 63 10.94 -53.13 -28.17
C CYS A 63 10.85 -51.73 -28.81
N GLU A 64 10.14 -51.64 -29.94
CA GLU A 64 9.72 -50.34 -30.49
C GLU A 64 8.64 -49.70 -29.60
N ARG A 65 8.36 -48.41 -29.81
CA ARG A 65 7.24 -47.73 -29.15
C ARG A 65 5.93 -48.49 -29.40
N TYR A 66 5.15 -48.73 -28.35
CA TYR A 66 3.85 -49.39 -28.46
C TYR A 66 2.91 -48.56 -29.33
N LYS A 67 2.19 -49.23 -30.24
CA LYS A 67 1.39 -48.56 -31.28
C LYS A 67 0.16 -49.37 -31.66
N GLY A 68 -0.89 -48.66 -32.08
CA GLY A 68 -2.16 -49.26 -32.51
C GLY A 68 -2.92 -49.94 -31.37
N ASP A 69 -3.65 -50.99 -31.69
CA ASP A 69 -4.48 -51.73 -30.72
C ASP A 69 -3.64 -52.70 -29.90
N VAL A 70 -3.60 -52.51 -28.58
CA VAL A 70 -2.81 -53.32 -27.66
C VAL A 70 -3.71 -54.19 -26.80
N VAL A 71 -3.42 -55.49 -26.76
CA VAL A 71 -4.01 -56.44 -25.82
C VAL A 71 -2.89 -56.99 -24.95
N VAL A 72 -2.93 -56.68 -23.66
CA VAL A 72 -1.98 -57.24 -22.69
C VAL A 72 -2.45 -58.65 -22.31
N PRO A 73 -1.61 -59.69 -22.46
CA PRO A 73 -1.99 -61.08 -22.20
C PRO A 73 -2.13 -61.36 -20.69
N GLU A 74 -2.91 -62.37 -20.33
CA GLU A 74 -3.04 -62.85 -18.93
C GLU A 74 -1.73 -63.43 -18.38
N ALA A 75 -0.93 -64.05 -19.26
CA ALA A 75 0.35 -64.63 -18.93
C ALA A 75 1.26 -64.67 -20.16
N ILE A 76 2.58 -64.67 -19.93
CA ILE A 76 3.61 -64.83 -20.96
C ILE A 76 4.47 -66.06 -20.64
N THR A 77 5.05 -66.68 -21.66
CA THR A 77 5.97 -67.82 -21.51
C THR A 77 7.38 -67.41 -21.91
N VAL A 78 8.33 -67.54 -20.98
CA VAL A 78 9.74 -67.20 -21.20
C VAL A 78 10.55 -68.42 -20.79
N GLU A 79 11.35 -68.97 -21.71
CA GLU A 79 12.17 -70.17 -21.49
C GLU A 79 11.39 -71.39 -20.92
N GLY A 80 10.12 -71.52 -21.30
CA GLY A 80 9.24 -72.60 -20.84
C GLY A 80 8.65 -72.38 -19.43
N VAL A 81 8.89 -71.24 -18.79
CA VAL A 81 8.25 -70.82 -17.54
C VAL A 81 7.12 -69.84 -17.85
N ASN A 82 5.94 -70.09 -17.29
CA ASN A 82 4.79 -69.18 -17.40
C ASN A 82 4.82 -68.15 -16.29
N TYR A 83 4.71 -66.88 -16.67
CA TYR A 83 4.62 -65.73 -15.78
C TYR A 83 3.25 -65.08 -15.92
N THR A 84 2.54 -64.89 -14.82
CA THR A 84 1.22 -64.22 -14.81
C THR A 84 1.42 -62.72 -14.89
N VAL A 85 0.74 -62.02 -15.79
CA VAL A 85 0.87 -60.55 -15.90
C VAL A 85 0.01 -59.90 -14.83
N THR A 86 0.64 -59.28 -13.83
CA THR A 86 -0.06 -58.76 -12.64
C THR A 86 0.07 -57.26 -12.45
N ALA A 87 0.94 -56.57 -13.20
CA ALA A 87 1.12 -55.12 -13.04
C ALA A 87 1.43 -54.40 -14.35
N LEU A 88 1.08 -53.10 -14.38
CA LEU A 88 1.70 -52.12 -15.28
C LEU A 88 2.65 -51.30 -14.43
N ALA A 89 3.94 -51.33 -14.77
CA ALA A 89 4.95 -50.60 -14.03
C ALA A 89 4.89 -49.09 -14.33
N GLU A 90 5.74 -48.33 -13.62
CA GLU A 90 5.84 -46.88 -13.80
C GLU A 90 6.02 -46.55 -15.28
N MET A 91 5.15 -45.68 -15.79
CA MET A 91 5.18 -45.20 -17.18
C MET A 91 5.10 -46.30 -18.26
N ALA A 92 4.58 -47.50 -17.96
CA ALA A 92 4.56 -48.65 -18.88
C ALA A 92 4.11 -48.31 -20.31
N PHE A 93 2.99 -47.61 -20.47
CA PHE A 93 2.46 -47.17 -21.77
C PHE A 93 2.67 -45.68 -22.01
N ALA A 94 3.38 -44.95 -21.13
CA ALA A 94 3.48 -43.51 -21.24
C ALA A 94 3.99 -43.08 -22.62
N MET A 95 3.34 -42.08 -23.23
CA MET A 95 3.72 -41.53 -24.55
C MET A 95 3.67 -42.53 -25.72
N SER A 96 2.96 -43.65 -25.55
CA SER A 96 2.79 -44.64 -26.60
C SER A 96 1.78 -44.18 -27.65
N ASP A 97 1.93 -44.66 -28.88
CA ASP A 97 1.06 -44.34 -30.02
C ASP A 97 -0.10 -45.35 -30.13
N ILE A 98 -0.66 -45.73 -28.98
CA ILE A 98 -1.72 -46.74 -28.88
C ILE A 98 -3.09 -46.11 -29.14
N SER A 99 -3.95 -46.84 -29.86
CA SER A 99 -5.34 -46.45 -30.16
C SER A 99 -6.35 -47.12 -29.23
N SER A 100 -6.06 -48.34 -28.78
CA SER A 100 -6.84 -49.04 -27.77
C SER A 100 -5.97 -49.87 -26.84
N LEU A 101 -6.42 -50.03 -25.58
CA LEU A 101 -5.72 -50.81 -24.56
C LEU A 101 -6.68 -51.75 -23.84
N LYS A 102 -6.49 -53.06 -24.05
CA LYS A 102 -7.21 -54.10 -23.30
C LYS A 102 -6.30 -54.69 -22.23
N LEU A 103 -6.72 -54.55 -20.97
CA LEU A 103 -5.98 -55.05 -19.81
C LEU A 103 -6.47 -56.45 -19.39
N PRO A 104 -5.57 -57.31 -18.84
CA PRO A 104 -5.90 -58.68 -18.49
C PRO A 104 -6.63 -58.77 -17.13
N SER A 105 -7.44 -59.81 -16.94
CA SER A 105 -8.14 -60.07 -15.67
C SER A 105 -7.22 -60.48 -14.52
N THR A 106 -5.95 -60.80 -14.81
CA THR A 106 -4.90 -61.02 -13.81
C THR A 106 -4.27 -59.73 -13.27
N LEU A 107 -4.55 -58.57 -13.87
CA LEU A 107 -3.92 -57.31 -13.50
C LEU A 107 -4.34 -56.86 -12.09
N LYS A 108 -3.38 -56.60 -11.21
CA LYS A 108 -3.60 -56.16 -9.82
C LYS A 108 -3.31 -54.69 -9.60
N LYS A 109 -2.33 -54.15 -10.30
CA LYS A 109 -1.82 -52.80 -10.03
C LYS A 109 -1.42 -52.06 -11.31
N MET A 110 -1.61 -50.76 -11.31
CA MET A 110 -1.01 -49.83 -12.26
C MET A 110 -0.20 -48.80 -11.48
N ASP A 111 1.07 -48.60 -11.81
CA ASP A 111 1.96 -47.66 -11.11
C ASP A 111 1.85 -46.23 -11.65
N PHE A 112 2.67 -45.32 -11.10
CA PHE A 112 2.71 -43.90 -11.49
C PHE A 112 2.76 -43.73 -13.01
N ARG A 113 1.85 -42.92 -13.55
CA ARG A 113 1.80 -42.57 -14.99
C ARG A 113 1.72 -43.76 -15.96
N ALA A 114 1.25 -44.94 -15.52
CA ALA A 114 1.27 -46.18 -16.28
C ALA A 114 0.68 -46.09 -17.70
N VAL A 115 -0.34 -45.25 -17.95
CA VAL A 115 -0.96 -45.03 -19.27
C VAL A 115 -1.14 -43.51 -19.51
N SER A 116 -0.10 -42.72 -19.26
CA SER A 116 -0.15 -41.26 -19.44
C SER A 116 0.28 -40.81 -20.84
N PHE A 117 -0.12 -39.62 -21.28
CA PHE A 117 0.31 -39.01 -22.56
C PHE A 117 0.05 -39.89 -23.80
N CYS A 118 -0.95 -40.78 -23.75
CA CYS A 118 -1.35 -41.57 -24.90
C CYS A 118 -2.33 -40.76 -25.75
N LEU A 119 -1.81 -39.83 -26.56
CA LEU A 119 -2.59 -38.81 -27.27
C LEU A 119 -3.61 -39.37 -28.30
N ASN A 120 -3.42 -40.63 -28.71
CA ASN A 120 -4.27 -41.33 -29.66
C ASN A 120 -5.13 -42.43 -29.02
N LEU A 121 -5.06 -42.63 -27.70
CA LEU A 121 -5.82 -43.66 -27.02
C LEU A 121 -7.29 -43.26 -26.97
N GLU A 122 -8.14 -44.04 -27.66
CA GLU A 122 -9.58 -43.80 -27.76
C GLU A 122 -10.39 -44.72 -26.83
N LYS A 123 -9.85 -45.91 -26.54
CA LYS A 123 -10.56 -46.96 -25.81
C LYS A 123 -9.66 -47.70 -24.81
N ALA A 124 -10.13 -47.86 -23.57
CA ALA A 124 -9.47 -48.72 -22.58
C ALA A 124 -10.46 -49.34 -21.58
N ASN A 125 -10.05 -50.40 -20.89
CA ASN A 125 -10.83 -50.97 -19.78
C ASN A 125 -10.01 -51.12 -18.50
N LEU A 126 -10.67 -50.97 -17.35
CA LEU A 126 -10.11 -51.27 -16.04
C LEU A 126 -10.66 -52.61 -15.52
N PRO A 127 -9.81 -53.65 -15.39
CA PRO A 127 -10.24 -54.96 -14.92
C PRO A 127 -10.77 -54.94 -13.47
N ALA A 128 -11.65 -55.88 -13.14
CA ALA A 128 -12.25 -56.02 -11.80
C ALA A 128 -11.22 -56.40 -10.72
N SER A 129 -10.08 -56.94 -11.15
CA SER A 129 -8.96 -57.40 -10.34
C SER A 129 -8.02 -56.29 -9.88
N VAL A 130 -8.12 -55.08 -10.45
CA VAL A 130 -7.23 -53.96 -10.12
C VAL A 130 -7.59 -53.40 -8.74
N GLU A 131 -6.61 -53.47 -7.85
CA GLU A 131 -6.70 -53.07 -6.44
C GLU A 131 -6.08 -51.68 -6.23
N GLU A 132 -5.06 -51.34 -7.02
CA GLU A 132 -4.26 -50.12 -6.88
C GLU A 132 -4.06 -49.40 -8.21
N LEU A 133 -4.36 -48.10 -8.24
CA LEU A 133 -4.06 -47.18 -9.32
C LEU A 133 -3.09 -46.11 -8.83
N GLY A 134 -1.94 -46.01 -9.48
CA GLY A 134 -0.93 -45.00 -9.24
C GLY A 134 -1.41 -43.63 -9.68
N GLN A 135 -0.82 -42.59 -9.08
CA GLN A 135 -1.13 -41.20 -9.44
C GLN A 135 -0.90 -40.98 -10.94
N ARG A 136 -1.76 -40.17 -11.55
CA ARG A 136 -1.69 -39.78 -12.97
C ARG A 136 -1.74 -40.95 -13.96
N SER A 137 -2.33 -42.09 -13.58
CA SER A 137 -2.34 -43.31 -14.41
C SER A 137 -2.85 -43.07 -15.83
N PHE A 138 -3.85 -42.21 -16.02
CA PHE A 138 -4.45 -41.90 -17.32
C PHE A 138 -4.27 -40.43 -17.75
N SER A 139 -3.35 -39.69 -17.12
CA SER A 139 -3.21 -38.26 -17.40
C SER A 139 -2.84 -37.99 -18.86
N CYS A 140 -3.28 -36.86 -19.39
CA CYS A 140 -2.97 -36.39 -20.74
C CYS A 140 -3.38 -37.38 -21.85
N CYS A 141 -4.54 -38.04 -21.70
CA CYS A 141 -5.14 -38.92 -22.72
C CYS A 141 -6.42 -38.29 -23.32
N PRO A 142 -6.33 -37.17 -24.06
CA PRO A 142 -7.48 -36.32 -24.39
C PRO A 142 -8.52 -36.97 -25.31
N LYS A 143 -8.19 -38.08 -25.99
CA LYS A 143 -9.11 -38.82 -26.86
C LYS A 143 -9.79 -40.01 -26.21
N LEU A 144 -9.47 -40.31 -24.94
CA LEU A 144 -10.00 -41.47 -24.25
C LEU A 144 -11.46 -41.22 -23.84
N ASP A 145 -12.35 -41.52 -24.79
CA ASP A 145 -13.80 -41.33 -24.69
C ASP A 145 -14.54 -42.64 -24.38
N ASP A 146 -13.98 -43.80 -24.77
CA ASP A 146 -14.57 -45.14 -24.53
C ASP A 146 -13.80 -45.88 -23.42
N PHE A 147 -13.98 -45.43 -22.19
CA PHE A 147 -13.43 -46.10 -21.01
C PHE A 147 -14.50 -46.92 -20.28
N THR A 148 -14.17 -48.16 -19.90
CA THR A 148 -15.06 -49.03 -19.14
C THR A 148 -14.39 -49.62 -17.91
N ILE A 149 -15.17 -49.99 -16.90
CA ILE A 149 -14.71 -50.80 -15.76
C ILE A 149 -15.41 -52.16 -15.80
N ASP A 150 -14.66 -53.24 -15.61
CA ASP A 150 -15.22 -54.58 -15.59
C ASP A 150 -16.12 -54.76 -14.35
N GLU A 151 -17.20 -55.53 -14.52
CA GLU A 151 -18.15 -55.81 -13.44
C GLU A 151 -17.46 -56.47 -12.24
N GLY A 152 -17.75 -55.97 -11.04
CA GLY A 152 -17.22 -56.53 -9.79
C GLY A 152 -15.91 -55.90 -9.29
N ASN A 153 -15.42 -54.82 -9.91
CA ASN A 153 -14.34 -54.03 -9.32
C ASN A 153 -14.76 -53.49 -7.94
N LYS A 154 -13.93 -53.73 -6.92
CA LYS A 154 -14.22 -53.37 -5.53
C LYS A 154 -13.59 -52.05 -5.08
N HIS A 155 -12.69 -51.49 -5.88
CA HIS A 155 -11.84 -50.36 -5.49
C HIS A 155 -12.18 -49.09 -6.27
N PHE A 156 -12.74 -49.23 -7.47
CA PHE A 156 -13.09 -48.11 -8.33
C PHE A 156 -14.49 -48.24 -8.91
N VAL A 157 -15.06 -47.10 -9.27
CA VAL A 157 -16.34 -46.99 -9.96
C VAL A 157 -16.23 -45.94 -11.06
N LEU A 158 -16.97 -46.13 -12.15
CA LEU A 158 -17.10 -45.17 -13.24
C LEU A 158 -18.53 -44.65 -13.28
N GLU A 159 -18.73 -43.36 -13.00
CA GLU A 159 -20.06 -42.72 -13.03
C GLU A 159 -19.96 -41.40 -13.77
N SER A 160 -20.82 -41.19 -14.78
CA SER A 160 -20.81 -39.97 -15.61
C SER A 160 -19.41 -39.64 -16.17
N ASN A 161 -18.69 -40.66 -16.62
CA ASN A 161 -17.30 -40.61 -17.09
C ASN A 161 -16.24 -40.21 -16.05
N MET A 162 -16.60 -40.03 -14.78
CA MET A 162 -15.66 -39.84 -13.68
C MET A 162 -15.26 -41.19 -13.10
N LEU A 163 -13.96 -41.51 -13.18
CA LEU A 163 -13.36 -42.58 -12.41
C LEU A 163 -13.19 -42.12 -10.98
N MET A 164 -13.78 -42.85 -10.03
CA MET A 164 -13.75 -42.54 -8.62
C MET A 164 -13.34 -43.75 -7.80
N SER A 165 -12.92 -43.52 -6.55
CA SER A 165 -12.84 -44.59 -5.56
C SER A 165 -14.21 -45.24 -5.36
N ALA A 166 -14.24 -46.53 -5.01
CA ALA A 166 -15.51 -47.27 -4.86
C ALA A 166 -16.45 -46.69 -3.79
N ASP A 167 -15.88 -46.01 -2.78
CA ASP A 167 -16.63 -45.28 -1.74
C ASP A 167 -17.05 -43.86 -2.17
N ARG A 168 -16.69 -43.42 -3.37
CA ARG A 168 -16.98 -42.11 -3.97
C ARG A 168 -16.45 -40.93 -3.15
N THR A 169 -15.36 -41.13 -2.42
CA THR A 169 -14.68 -40.07 -1.68
C THR A 169 -13.60 -39.38 -2.50
N ARG A 170 -13.14 -39.98 -3.60
CA ARG A 170 -12.07 -39.44 -4.45
C ARG A 170 -12.47 -39.46 -5.91
N VAL A 171 -12.28 -38.33 -6.60
CA VAL A 171 -12.28 -38.28 -8.08
C VAL A 171 -10.85 -38.50 -8.55
N VAL A 172 -10.65 -39.55 -9.34
CA VAL A 172 -9.35 -40.00 -9.86
C VAL A 172 -9.07 -39.43 -11.24
N HIS A 173 -10.05 -39.45 -12.14
CA HIS A 173 -9.91 -38.93 -13.51
C HIS A 173 -11.27 -38.72 -14.19
N LEU A 174 -11.36 -37.76 -15.13
CA LEU A 174 -12.51 -37.54 -16.01
C LEU A 174 -12.17 -37.96 -17.44
N PHE A 175 -12.92 -38.93 -17.97
CA PHE A 175 -12.82 -39.34 -19.37
C PHE A 175 -13.79 -38.57 -20.28
N GLY A 176 -13.51 -38.52 -21.58
CA GLY A 176 -14.49 -38.06 -22.57
C GLY A 176 -14.66 -36.54 -22.73
N ALA A 177 -13.76 -35.74 -22.15
CA ALA A 177 -13.85 -34.27 -22.10
C ALA A 177 -12.68 -33.53 -22.77
N GLY A 178 -11.81 -34.22 -23.51
CA GLY A 178 -10.63 -33.59 -24.13
C GLY A 178 -10.86 -32.89 -25.47
N ASP A 179 -11.97 -33.16 -26.16
CA ASP A 179 -12.34 -32.43 -27.39
C ASP A 179 -12.92 -31.05 -27.05
N VAL A 180 -12.19 -29.99 -27.41
CA VAL A 180 -12.61 -28.58 -27.20
C VAL A 180 -13.96 -28.25 -27.85
N ASN A 181 -14.36 -28.98 -28.90
CA ASN A 181 -15.63 -28.78 -29.61
C ASN A 181 -16.80 -29.53 -28.96
N LYS A 182 -16.52 -30.39 -27.97
CA LYS A 182 -17.51 -31.17 -27.23
C LYS A 182 -17.68 -30.57 -25.84
N SER A 183 -18.68 -29.71 -25.69
CA SER A 183 -18.99 -29.10 -24.39
C SER A 183 -19.43 -30.16 -23.37
N VAL A 184 -18.75 -30.18 -22.23
CA VAL A 184 -19.05 -31.07 -21.09
C VAL A 184 -19.30 -30.22 -19.85
N SER A 185 -20.35 -30.54 -19.10
CA SER A 185 -20.61 -30.00 -17.76
C SER A 185 -20.58 -31.14 -16.75
N VAL A 186 -19.90 -30.95 -15.63
CA VAL A 186 -19.70 -31.97 -14.60
C VAL A 186 -20.28 -31.51 -13.26
N THR A 187 -21.00 -32.41 -12.58
CA THR A 187 -21.38 -32.23 -11.17
C THR A 187 -20.68 -33.30 -10.35
N VAL A 188 -19.75 -32.87 -9.49
CA VAL A 188 -19.01 -33.78 -8.62
C VAL A 188 -19.91 -34.22 -7.45
N PRO A 189 -20.06 -35.53 -7.17
CA PRO A 189 -20.99 -36.02 -6.15
C PRO A 189 -20.68 -35.51 -4.74
N SER A 190 -21.72 -35.30 -3.92
CA SER A 190 -21.58 -34.75 -2.55
C SER A 190 -20.79 -35.63 -1.56
N THR A 191 -20.50 -36.87 -1.93
CA THR A 191 -19.66 -37.78 -1.13
C THR A 191 -18.17 -37.53 -1.31
N VAL A 192 -17.79 -36.83 -2.39
CA VAL A 192 -16.39 -36.59 -2.74
C VAL A 192 -15.75 -35.64 -1.73
N LYS A 193 -14.58 -36.05 -1.24
CA LYS A 193 -13.73 -35.35 -0.28
C LYS A 193 -12.44 -34.82 -0.91
N THR A 194 -11.93 -35.51 -1.93
CA THR A 194 -10.67 -35.15 -2.59
C THR A 194 -10.82 -35.20 -4.11
N ILE A 195 -10.28 -34.19 -4.78
CA ILE A 195 -9.99 -34.22 -6.22
C ILE A 195 -8.50 -34.54 -6.36
N ASP A 196 -8.18 -35.68 -6.96
CA ASP A 196 -6.79 -36.13 -7.10
C ASP A 196 -6.00 -35.31 -8.13
N GLU A 197 -4.68 -35.50 -8.09
CA GLU A 197 -3.74 -34.88 -9.02
C GLU A 197 -4.07 -35.27 -10.47
N ASP A 198 -4.11 -34.27 -11.35
CA ASP A 198 -4.50 -34.39 -12.76
C ASP A 198 -5.94 -34.94 -13.00
N ALA A 199 -6.84 -34.90 -12.02
CA ALA A 199 -8.17 -35.53 -12.14
C ALA A 199 -9.03 -35.00 -13.32
N PHE A 200 -8.88 -33.74 -13.69
CA PHE A 200 -9.57 -33.11 -14.83
C PHE A 200 -8.58 -32.56 -15.86
N ASP A 201 -7.36 -33.10 -15.91
CA ASP A 201 -6.33 -32.59 -16.79
C ASP A 201 -6.72 -32.72 -18.28
N TYR A 202 -6.28 -31.76 -19.10
CA TYR A 202 -6.55 -31.71 -20.55
C TYR A 202 -8.03 -31.84 -20.93
N SER A 203 -8.96 -31.51 -20.02
CA SER A 203 -10.39 -31.49 -20.29
C SER A 203 -10.80 -30.19 -21.00
N LEU A 204 -10.33 -29.98 -22.23
CA LEU A 204 -10.56 -28.76 -23.02
C LEU A 204 -12.05 -28.50 -23.35
N GLY A 205 -12.85 -29.57 -23.39
CA GLY A 205 -14.29 -29.54 -23.56
C GLY A 205 -15.08 -29.24 -22.27
N LEU A 206 -14.46 -29.36 -21.08
CA LEU A 206 -15.10 -29.08 -19.79
C LEU A 206 -15.33 -27.57 -19.65
N LYS A 207 -16.60 -27.14 -19.76
CA LYS A 207 -16.99 -25.71 -19.68
C LYS A 207 -17.51 -25.31 -18.31
N GLU A 208 -18.16 -26.24 -17.61
CA GLU A 208 -18.74 -25.99 -16.30
C GLU A 208 -18.45 -27.16 -15.37
N ILE A 209 -18.11 -26.83 -14.12
CA ILE A 209 -18.00 -27.82 -13.05
C ILE A 209 -18.66 -27.31 -11.78
N THR A 210 -19.44 -28.18 -11.14
CA THR A 210 -19.99 -27.94 -9.80
C THR A 210 -19.25 -28.80 -8.79
N LEU A 211 -18.50 -28.15 -7.90
CA LEU A 211 -17.83 -28.78 -6.76
C LEU A 211 -18.79 -28.86 -5.55
N PRO A 212 -18.83 -29.99 -4.82
CA PRO A 212 -19.78 -30.15 -3.72
C PRO A 212 -19.31 -29.45 -2.45
N GLU A 213 -20.27 -28.93 -1.68
CA GLU A 213 -20.04 -28.68 -0.26
C GLU A 213 -19.76 -30.01 0.45
N GLY A 214 -18.69 -30.05 1.24
CA GLY A 214 -18.12 -31.26 1.81
C GLY A 214 -16.80 -31.69 1.18
N LEU A 215 -16.40 -31.10 0.04
CA LEU A 215 -15.06 -31.25 -0.54
C LEU A 215 -14.01 -30.64 0.39
N GLU A 216 -12.93 -31.36 0.66
CA GLU A 216 -11.90 -30.99 1.63
C GLU A 216 -10.56 -30.65 0.95
N GLU A 217 -10.21 -31.34 -0.14
CA GLU A 217 -8.88 -31.26 -0.77
C GLU A 217 -8.95 -31.20 -2.31
N ILE A 218 -8.16 -30.30 -2.90
CA ILE A 218 -7.91 -30.22 -4.36
C ILE A 218 -6.40 -30.33 -4.58
N LYS A 219 -5.96 -31.40 -5.23
CA LYS A 219 -4.53 -31.67 -5.43
C LYS A 219 -3.95 -30.93 -6.63
N SER A 220 -2.62 -31.01 -6.76
CA SER A 220 -1.86 -30.29 -7.77
C SER A 220 -2.35 -30.62 -9.17
N LEU A 221 -2.37 -29.63 -10.05
CA LEU A 221 -2.74 -29.79 -11.46
C LEU A 221 -4.14 -30.40 -11.69
N ALA A 222 -5.02 -30.44 -10.69
CA ALA A 222 -6.35 -31.05 -10.78
C ALA A 222 -7.16 -30.57 -11.99
N PHE A 223 -7.06 -29.28 -12.34
CA PHE A 223 -7.71 -28.64 -13.48
C PHE A 223 -6.69 -28.12 -14.50
N PHE A 224 -5.59 -28.85 -14.69
CA PHE A 224 -4.57 -28.47 -15.64
C PHE A 224 -5.10 -28.45 -17.08
N SER A 225 -4.92 -27.33 -17.79
CA SER A 225 -5.35 -27.18 -19.19
C SER A 225 -6.83 -27.55 -19.42
N THR A 226 -7.72 -26.90 -18.67
CA THR A 226 -9.17 -27.09 -18.80
C THR A 226 -9.83 -26.00 -19.66
N GLY A 227 -11.02 -26.30 -20.18
CA GLY A 227 -11.86 -25.35 -20.90
C GLY A 227 -12.73 -24.46 -20.00
N LEU A 228 -12.51 -24.47 -18.68
CA LEU A 228 -13.33 -23.77 -17.68
C LEU A 228 -13.21 -22.25 -17.86
N THR A 229 -14.34 -21.55 -17.74
CA THR A 229 -14.38 -20.09 -17.71
C THR A 229 -14.51 -19.54 -16.29
N SER A 230 -15.12 -20.31 -15.39
CA SER A 230 -15.22 -19.98 -13.97
C SER A 230 -15.05 -21.23 -13.10
N LEU A 231 -14.58 -21.03 -11.87
CA LEU A 231 -14.44 -22.09 -10.87
C LEU A 231 -14.86 -21.57 -9.49
N THR A 232 -15.78 -22.27 -8.84
CA THR A 232 -16.19 -21.97 -7.46
C THR A 232 -15.52 -22.94 -6.49
N ILE A 233 -14.78 -22.40 -5.54
CA ILE A 233 -14.15 -23.12 -4.42
C ILE A 233 -15.14 -23.19 -3.25
N PRO A 234 -15.61 -24.38 -2.84
CA PRO A 234 -16.54 -24.56 -1.73
C PRO A 234 -16.03 -24.05 -0.39
N SER A 235 -16.93 -23.79 0.56
CA SER A 235 -16.57 -23.29 1.89
C SER A 235 -15.77 -24.30 2.72
N THR A 236 -15.94 -25.59 2.42
CA THR A 236 -15.32 -26.72 3.14
C THR A 236 -13.90 -27.05 2.71
N VAL A 237 -13.40 -26.47 1.62
CA VAL A 237 -12.04 -26.77 1.12
C VAL A 237 -11.00 -26.25 2.09
N THR A 238 -10.19 -27.17 2.60
CA THR A 238 -9.11 -26.90 3.57
C THR A 238 -7.72 -26.97 2.96
N ALA A 239 -7.57 -27.65 1.82
CA ALA A 239 -6.28 -27.79 1.15
C ALA A 239 -6.44 -27.68 -0.37
N ILE A 240 -5.62 -26.83 -0.98
CA ILE A 240 -5.42 -26.66 -2.41
C ILE A 240 -3.91 -26.71 -2.61
N GLU A 241 -3.45 -27.67 -3.40
CA GLU A 241 -2.05 -27.76 -3.78
C GLU A 241 -1.73 -26.86 -4.99
N GLU A 242 -0.46 -26.54 -5.18
CA GLU A 242 -0.02 -25.57 -6.19
C GLU A 242 -0.31 -26.00 -7.62
N GLY A 243 -0.62 -25.02 -8.48
CA GLY A 243 -0.89 -25.25 -9.89
C GLY A 243 -2.21 -25.96 -10.17
N PHE A 244 -3.15 -26.03 -9.21
CA PHE A 244 -4.44 -26.70 -9.39
C PHE A 244 -5.23 -26.24 -10.63
N VAL A 245 -4.99 -25.03 -11.16
CA VAL A 245 -5.60 -24.48 -12.40
C VAL A 245 -4.57 -24.03 -13.46
N HIS A 246 -3.36 -24.59 -13.45
CA HIS A 246 -2.28 -24.20 -14.36
C HIS A 246 -2.62 -24.44 -15.84
N PHE A 247 -2.16 -23.54 -16.73
CA PHE A 247 -2.49 -23.48 -18.15
C PHE A 247 -3.97 -23.47 -18.51
N SER A 248 -4.80 -22.85 -17.66
CA SER A 248 -6.23 -22.66 -17.94
C SER A 248 -6.47 -21.29 -18.57
N GLU A 249 -6.12 -21.14 -19.86
CA GLU A 249 -6.18 -19.86 -20.60
C GLU A 249 -7.58 -19.22 -20.64
N ASN A 250 -8.63 -20.04 -20.52
CA ASN A 250 -10.02 -19.60 -20.60
C ASN A 250 -10.60 -19.16 -19.25
N LEU A 251 -9.90 -19.41 -18.14
CA LEU A 251 -10.41 -19.14 -16.79
C LEU A 251 -10.39 -17.64 -16.50
N GLN A 252 -11.57 -17.03 -16.48
CA GLN A 252 -11.77 -15.60 -16.25
C GLN A 252 -12.19 -15.28 -14.81
N GLU A 253 -12.75 -16.25 -14.08
CA GLU A 253 -13.28 -16.04 -12.74
C GLU A 253 -12.96 -17.19 -11.79
N ILE A 254 -12.54 -16.86 -10.58
CA ILE A 254 -12.52 -17.79 -9.45
C ILE A 254 -13.33 -17.17 -8.32
N ILE A 255 -14.25 -17.95 -7.78
CA ILE A 255 -15.09 -17.57 -6.65
C ILE A 255 -14.67 -18.43 -5.47
N VAL A 256 -14.40 -17.81 -4.32
CA VAL A 256 -14.27 -18.52 -3.05
C VAL A 256 -15.55 -18.31 -2.27
N THR A 257 -16.24 -19.40 -1.94
CA THR A 257 -17.53 -19.37 -1.25
C THR A 257 -17.41 -18.67 0.11
N GLU A 258 -18.42 -17.84 0.45
CA GLU A 258 -18.47 -17.15 1.74
C GLU A 258 -18.30 -18.13 2.91
N GLY A 259 -17.46 -17.77 3.88
CA GLY A 259 -17.16 -18.62 5.04
C GLY A 259 -16.00 -19.60 4.85
N ASN A 260 -15.39 -19.69 3.66
CA ASN A 260 -14.12 -20.41 3.52
C ASN A 260 -13.06 -19.76 4.43
N LYS A 261 -12.39 -20.58 5.26
CA LYS A 261 -11.42 -20.10 6.25
C LYS A 261 -9.98 -20.08 5.77
N ASN A 262 -9.68 -20.72 4.64
CA ASN A 262 -8.32 -20.99 4.18
C ASN A 262 -7.95 -20.20 2.93
N TYR A 263 -8.93 -19.80 2.12
CA TYR A 263 -8.74 -19.09 0.86
C TYR A 263 -9.62 -17.86 0.77
N LYS A 264 -9.17 -16.87 -0.02
CA LYS A 264 -9.95 -15.67 -0.33
C LYS A 264 -9.55 -15.11 -1.69
N ILE A 265 -10.46 -14.33 -2.27
CA ILE A 265 -10.23 -13.53 -3.47
C ILE A 265 -10.24 -12.06 -3.06
N GLU A 266 -9.24 -11.32 -3.51
CA GLU A 266 -9.17 -9.87 -3.36
C GLU A 266 -8.66 -9.28 -4.68
N ASP A 267 -9.41 -8.33 -5.25
CA ASP A 267 -9.10 -7.68 -6.53
C ASP A 267 -8.78 -8.65 -7.69
N GLY A 268 -9.52 -9.77 -7.74
CA GLY A 268 -9.32 -10.79 -8.78
C GLY A 268 -8.07 -11.65 -8.58
N ILE A 269 -7.50 -11.66 -7.37
CA ILE A 269 -6.33 -12.45 -7.02
C ILE A 269 -6.68 -13.42 -5.90
N MET A 270 -6.35 -14.69 -6.09
CA MET A 270 -6.55 -15.75 -5.11
C MET A 270 -5.33 -15.91 -4.21
N TYR A 271 -5.59 -15.80 -2.91
CA TYR A 271 -4.61 -16.04 -1.86
C TYR A 271 -5.13 -17.11 -0.88
N ASN A 272 -4.23 -17.63 -0.05
CA ASN A 272 -4.67 -18.12 1.25
C ASN A 272 -5.11 -16.95 2.17
N THR A 273 -5.87 -17.26 3.22
CA THR A 273 -6.52 -16.24 4.07
C THR A 273 -5.55 -15.25 4.70
N ASP A 274 -4.35 -15.69 5.07
CA ASP A 274 -3.30 -14.84 5.65
C ASP A 274 -2.44 -14.09 4.60
N LYS A 275 -2.70 -14.32 3.31
CA LYS A 275 -1.95 -13.75 2.17
C LYS A 275 -0.44 -14.04 2.24
N THR A 276 -0.05 -15.23 2.70
CA THR A 276 1.34 -15.70 2.60
C THR A 276 1.64 -16.40 1.28
N MET A 277 0.61 -16.94 0.61
CA MET A 277 0.71 -17.64 -0.66
C MET A 277 -0.23 -17.04 -1.71
N LEU A 278 0.32 -16.73 -2.88
CA LEU A 278 -0.44 -16.28 -4.06
C LEU A 278 -0.67 -17.49 -4.98
N TYR A 279 -1.94 -17.85 -5.22
CA TYR A 279 -2.36 -19.05 -5.97
C TYR A 279 -2.77 -18.75 -7.41
N ARG A 280 -3.40 -17.59 -7.67
CA ARG A 280 -3.84 -17.22 -9.02
C ARG A 280 -4.08 -15.72 -9.17
N VAL A 281 -3.60 -15.14 -10.26
CA VAL A 281 -4.01 -13.83 -10.78
C VAL A 281 -4.88 -14.07 -12.01
N LEU A 282 -6.04 -13.41 -12.08
CA LEU A 282 -6.94 -13.56 -13.23
C LEU A 282 -6.43 -12.79 -14.47
N PRO A 283 -6.70 -13.28 -15.71
CA PRO A 283 -6.15 -12.72 -16.95
C PRO A 283 -6.37 -11.21 -17.17
N GLU A 284 -7.52 -10.69 -16.75
CA GLU A 284 -7.89 -9.28 -16.93
C GLU A 284 -7.09 -8.29 -16.05
N CYS A 285 -6.24 -8.79 -15.15
CA CYS A 285 -5.41 -7.97 -14.28
C CYS A 285 -4.37 -7.16 -15.08
N LYS A 286 -4.49 -5.82 -15.05
CA LYS A 286 -3.57 -4.87 -15.70
C LYS A 286 -2.46 -4.34 -14.78
N THR A 287 -2.74 -4.32 -13.48
CA THR A 287 -1.80 -3.85 -12.45
C THR A 287 -1.88 -4.81 -11.26
N LEU A 288 -0.73 -5.29 -10.81
CA LEU A 288 -0.64 -6.21 -9.67
C LEU A 288 0.25 -5.62 -8.57
N THR A 289 -0.34 -5.40 -7.39
CA THR A 289 0.41 -5.13 -6.16
C THR A 289 0.42 -6.41 -5.33
N ILE A 290 1.58 -7.04 -5.20
CA ILE A 290 1.76 -8.21 -4.33
C ILE A 290 1.95 -7.71 -2.89
N PRO A 291 1.09 -8.08 -1.93
CA PRO A 291 1.22 -7.66 -0.53
C PRO A 291 2.54 -8.13 0.10
N GLU A 292 3.13 -7.31 0.98
CA GLU A 292 4.36 -7.64 1.74
C GLU A 292 4.19 -8.85 2.69
N THR A 293 2.97 -9.33 2.90
CA THR A 293 2.73 -10.60 3.64
C THR A 293 3.07 -11.84 2.80
N VAL A 294 3.11 -11.72 1.46
CA VAL A 294 3.33 -12.85 0.56
C VAL A 294 4.79 -13.28 0.64
N THR A 295 5.01 -14.56 0.93
CA THR A 295 6.33 -15.19 0.99
C THR A 295 6.51 -16.22 -0.13
N ARG A 296 5.43 -16.69 -0.75
CA ARG A 296 5.48 -17.70 -1.82
C ARG A 296 4.52 -17.40 -2.98
N ILE A 297 5.03 -17.52 -4.20
CA ILE A 297 4.24 -17.47 -5.44
C ILE A 297 4.17 -18.88 -6.02
N CYS A 298 2.96 -19.42 -6.09
CA CYS A 298 2.72 -20.79 -6.50
C CYS A 298 2.90 -21.01 -8.01
N ARG A 299 2.97 -22.28 -8.41
CA ARG A 299 2.99 -22.69 -9.83
C ARG A 299 1.73 -22.20 -10.55
N GLY A 300 1.88 -21.62 -11.75
CA GLY A 300 0.77 -21.17 -12.59
C GLY A 300 0.00 -19.99 -12.02
N SER A 301 0.60 -19.27 -11.07
CA SER A 301 -0.06 -18.18 -10.37
C SER A 301 -0.25 -16.94 -11.24
N ILE A 302 0.76 -16.55 -12.02
CA ILE A 302 0.73 -15.35 -12.85
C ILE A 302 0.91 -15.79 -14.31
N GLU A 303 -0.19 -16.20 -14.93
CA GLU A 303 -0.20 -16.61 -16.34
C GLU A 303 -1.32 -15.96 -17.14
N TYR A 304 -1.06 -15.74 -18.43
CA TYR A 304 -2.01 -15.14 -19.37
C TYR A 304 -2.58 -13.79 -18.91
N THR A 305 -1.82 -13.03 -18.14
CA THR A 305 -2.27 -11.72 -17.63
C THR A 305 -2.02 -10.59 -18.64
N ASN A 306 -2.74 -9.48 -18.48
CA ASN A 306 -2.53 -8.23 -19.20
C ASN A 306 -1.57 -7.28 -18.46
N LEU A 307 -0.70 -7.81 -17.60
CA LEU A 307 0.31 -7.03 -16.89
C LEU A 307 1.38 -6.51 -17.87
N ASN A 308 1.68 -5.21 -17.81
CA ASN A 308 2.87 -4.63 -18.46
C ASN A 308 4.10 -4.70 -17.53
N THR A 309 3.88 -4.46 -16.24
CA THR A 309 4.93 -4.46 -15.21
C THR A 309 4.55 -5.43 -14.09
N LEU A 310 5.52 -6.24 -13.64
CA LEU A 310 5.40 -7.10 -12.47
C LEU A 310 6.50 -6.79 -11.46
N VAL A 311 6.09 -6.49 -10.22
CA VAL A 311 7.02 -6.25 -9.11
C VAL A 311 6.90 -7.38 -8.10
N ILE A 312 7.99 -8.12 -7.91
CA ILE A 312 8.12 -9.16 -6.89
C ILE A 312 8.77 -8.53 -5.63
N PRO A 313 8.07 -8.44 -4.49
CA PRO A 313 8.59 -7.76 -3.31
C PRO A 313 9.67 -8.57 -2.59
N ASN A 314 10.41 -7.91 -1.69
CA ASN A 314 11.53 -8.52 -0.94
C ASN A 314 11.07 -9.60 0.08
N THR A 315 9.77 -9.64 0.37
CA THR A 315 9.16 -10.61 1.28
C THR A 315 8.99 -11.98 0.63
N VAL A 316 8.89 -12.05 -0.70
CA VAL A 316 8.83 -13.31 -1.44
C VAL A 316 10.17 -14.04 -1.31
N LYS A 317 10.13 -15.24 -0.74
CA LYS A 317 11.26 -16.13 -0.51
C LYS A 317 11.33 -17.24 -1.54
N GLU A 318 10.18 -17.67 -2.04
CA GLU A 318 10.05 -18.83 -2.90
C GLU A 318 9.11 -18.55 -4.07
N MET A 319 9.55 -18.95 -5.27
CA MET A 319 8.72 -18.98 -6.47
C MET A 319 8.84 -20.37 -7.06
N ALA A 320 7.70 -21.04 -7.23
CA ALA A 320 7.70 -22.34 -7.89
C ALA A 320 8.07 -22.18 -9.38
N GLY A 321 8.65 -23.21 -9.98
CA GLY A 321 8.73 -23.28 -11.44
C GLY A 321 7.36 -23.03 -12.08
N PHE A 322 7.34 -22.29 -13.19
CA PHE A 322 6.12 -21.80 -13.86
C PHE A 322 5.27 -20.82 -13.03
N ALA A 323 5.82 -20.15 -12.02
CA ALA A 323 5.08 -19.16 -11.24
C ALA A 323 4.60 -17.96 -12.07
N VAL A 324 5.42 -17.53 -13.05
CA VAL A 324 5.15 -16.40 -13.94
C VAL A 324 5.36 -16.84 -15.38
N CYS A 325 4.32 -17.29 -16.08
CA CYS A 325 4.47 -17.80 -17.44
C CYS A 325 3.46 -17.23 -18.44
N ASP A 326 3.83 -17.16 -19.71
CA ASP A 326 2.91 -16.81 -20.79
C ASP A 326 2.18 -15.46 -20.60
N ASN A 327 2.86 -14.41 -20.12
CA ASN A 327 2.29 -13.07 -20.03
C ASN A 327 2.68 -12.25 -21.28
N PRO A 328 1.78 -12.11 -22.28
CA PRO A 328 2.15 -11.59 -23.60
C PRO A 328 2.42 -10.09 -23.63
N GLN A 329 2.06 -9.36 -22.57
CA GLN A 329 2.24 -7.92 -22.46
C GLN A 329 3.32 -7.52 -21.44
N LEU A 330 3.90 -8.48 -20.70
CA LEU A 330 4.83 -8.19 -19.61
C LEU A 330 6.17 -7.69 -20.19
N ARG A 331 6.44 -6.39 -20.06
CA ARG A 331 7.65 -5.72 -20.54
C ARG A 331 8.69 -5.51 -19.44
N THR A 332 8.23 -5.27 -18.21
CA THR A 332 9.10 -4.95 -17.08
C THR A 332 8.89 -5.94 -15.93
N LEU A 333 9.98 -6.55 -15.47
CA LEU A 333 9.98 -7.40 -14.29
C LEU A 333 10.95 -6.83 -13.25
N VAL A 334 10.47 -6.64 -12.01
CA VAL A 334 11.31 -6.27 -10.87
C VAL A 334 11.39 -7.45 -9.92
N ILE A 335 12.60 -7.92 -9.65
CA ILE A 335 12.91 -9.04 -8.76
C ILE A 335 13.49 -8.48 -7.46
N GLY A 336 12.76 -8.64 -6.37
CA GLY A 336 13.22 -8.31 -5.02
C GLY A 336 14.44 -9.12 -4.58
N ASN A 337 15.08 -8.71 -3.48
CA ASN A 337 16.28 -9.37 -2.96
C ASN A 337 15.98 -10.52 -1.97
N GLY A 338 14.71 -10.93 -1.87
CA GLY A 338 14.23 -11.91 -0.89
C GLY A 338 14.34 -13.37 -1.30
N LEU A 339 14.44 -13.65 -2.60
CA LEU A 339 14.37 -15.00 -3.15
C LEU A 339 15.57 -15.85 -2.73
N ASN A 340 15.31 -17.11 -2.38
CA ASN A 340 16.36 -18.09 -2.08
C ASN A 340 16.99 -18.66 -3.36
N VAL A 341 16.15 -18.94 -4.36
CA VAL A 341 16.50 -19.54 -5.64
C VAL A 341 15.46 -19.17 -6.69
N ILE A 342 15.88 -19.06 -7.95
CA ILE A 342 14.98 -19.00 -9.12
C ILE A 342 15.00 -20.37 -9.79
N GLU A 343 13.89 -21.10 -9.67
CA GLU A 343 13.71 -22.45 -10.22
C GLU A 343 13.62 -22.46 -11.76
N PRO A 344 13.82 -23.62 -12.42
CA PRO A 344 13.63 -23.76 -13.86
C PRO A 344 12.21 -23.38 -14.27
N PHE A 345 12.10 -22.69 -15.40
CA PHE A 345 10.83 -22.26 -16.00
C PHE A 345 10.01 -21.29 -15.16
N THR A 346 10.57 -20.70 -14.11
CA THR A 346 9.87 -19.69 -13.27
C THR A 346 9.28 -18.56 -14.12
N PHE A 347 9.99 -18.11 -15.16
CA PHE A 347 9.63 -17.01 -16.05
C PHE A 347 9.37 -17.44 -17.51
N LEU A 348 8.84 -18.65 -17.72
CA LEU A 348 8.62 -19.23 -19.05
C LEU A 348 7.78 -18.34 -20.00
N ASP A 349 8.21 -18.19 -21.25
CA ASP A 349 7.44 -17.58 -22.35
C ASP A 349 6.91 -16.14 -22.12
N ASN A 350 7.57 -15.37 -21.25
CA ASN A 350 7.35 -13.92 -21.13
C ASN A 350 8.15 -13.15 -22.20
N ASN A 351 7.90 -13.48 -23.47
CA ASN A 351 8.70 -13.03 -24.62
C ASN A 351 8.61 -11.52 -24.93
N ALA A 352 7.71 -10.79 -24.26
CA ALA A 352 7.58 -9.34 -24.38
C ALA A 352 8.50 -8.55 -23.44
N LEU A 353 9.22 -9.24 -22.54
CA LEU A 353 10.14 -8.60 -21.59
C LEU A 353 11.18 -7.78 -22.34
N GLN A 354 11.43 -6.57 -21.84
CA GLN A 354 12.41 -5.61 -22.33
C GLN A 354 13.39 -5.23 -21.23
N SER A 355 12.92 -5.19 -19.98
CA SER A 355 13.68 -4.73 -18.82
C SER A 355 13.47 -5.65 -17.63
N ILE A 356 14.56 -6.10 -17.03
CA ILE A 356 14.54 -6.82 -15.74
C ILE A 356 15.34 -6.01 -14.74
N PHE A 357 14.73 -5.61 -13.64
CA PHE A 357 15.41 -4.98 -12.50
C PHE A 357 15.62 -6.01 -11.41
N VAL A 358 16.82 -6.07 -10.84
CA VAL A 358 17.10 -6.87 -9.65
C VAL A 358 17.50 -5.93 -8.51
N ARG A 359 16.98 -6.18 -7.31
CA ARG A 359 17.26 -5.33 -6.12
C ARG A 359 18.43 -5.82 -5.27
N GLY A 360 18.88 -7.06 -5.46
CA GLY A 360 19.97 -7.64 -4.70
C GLY A 360 21.33 -7.14 -5.19
N ASN A 361 22.17 -6.63 -4.27
CA ASN A 361 23.58 -6.34 -4.56
C ASN A 361 24.40 -7.61 -4.85
N GLN A 362 23.81 -8.79 -4.63
CA GLN A 362 24.36 -10.09 -4.99
C GLN A 362 23.31 -10.86 -5.81
N PRO A 363 23.72 -11.58 -6.86
CA PRO A 363 22.81 -12.40 -7.64
C PRO A 363 22.28 -13.57 -6.80
N VAL A 364 20.95 -13.72 -6.77
CA VAL A 364 20.30 -14.94 -6.27
C VAL A 364 20.69 -16.14 -7.14
N GLU A 365 20.75 -17.34 -6.56
CA GLU A 365 20.96 -18.56 -7.33
C GLU A 365 19.86 -18.70 -8.39
N MET A 366 20.25 -18.78 -9.66
CA MET A 366 19.33 -19.00 -10.77
C MET A 366 19.63 -20.34 -11.41
N GLN A 367 18.64 -21.24 -11.46
CA GLN A 367 18.79 -22.54 -12.08
C GLN A 367 18.63 -22.45 -13.60
N GLN A 368 19.09 -23.49 -14.31
CA GLN A 368 19.06 -23.51 -15.77
C GLN A 368 17.61 -23.41 -16.27
N TYR A 369 17.39 -22.65 -17.36
CA TYR A 369 16.07 -22.44 -17.97
C TYR A 369 15.07 -21.67 -17.12
N ALA A 370 15.50 -20.93 -16.09
CA ALA A 370 14.64 -20.03 -15.33
C ALA A 370 13.86 -19.05 -16.23
N PHE A 371 14.58 -18.43 -17.18
CA PHE A 371 14.01 -17.75 -18.34
C PHE A 371 14.12 -18.71 -19.53
N TYR A 372 13.01 -19.00 -20.19
CA TYR A 372 12.96 -19.90 -21.35
C TYR A 372 11.96 -19.35 -22.37
N GLY A 373 12.34 -19.27 -23.64
CA GLY A 373 11.56 -18.63 -24.72
C GLY A 373 12.44 -18.28 -25.92
N GLU A 374 11.98 -17.36 -26.79
CA GLU A 374 12.83 -16.65 -27.77
C GLU A 374 14.05 -16.03 -27.04
N PRO A 375 15.19 -15.71 -27.70
CA PRO A 375 16.45 -15.35 -27.02
C PRO A 375 16.33 -14.06 -26.19
N LEU A 376 15.76 -14.20 -25.00
CA LEU A 376 15.35 -13.12 -24.10
C LEU A 376 16.58 -12.47 -23.51
N GLU A 377 17.58 -13.28 -23.14
CA GLU A 377 18.84 -12.80 -22.59
C GLU A 377 19.67 -11.97 -23.59
N GLU A 378 19.37 -12.05 -24.89
CA GLU A 378 20.02 -11.21 -25.92
C GLU A 378 19.35 -9.83 -26.07
N ASN A 379 18.04 -9.74 -25.83
CA ASN A 379 17.24 -8.55 -26.14
C ASN A 379 16.84 -7.74 -24.90
N VAL A 380 16.83 -8.36 -23.72
CA VAL A 380 16.46 -7.71 -22.46
C VAL A 380 17.63 -6.95 -21.85
N THR A 381 17.35 -5.77 -21.31
CA THR A 381 18.28 -5.05 -20.44
C THR A 381 18.11 -5.53 -19.00
N LEU A 382 19.18 -6.06 -18.42
CA LEU A 382 19.25 -6.38 -17.00
C LEU A 382 19.79 -5.17 -16.23
N TYR A 383 18.96 -4.57 -15.38
CA TYR A 383 19.31 -3.49 -14.48
C TYR A 383 19.66 -4.05 -13.10
N VAL A 384 20.87 -3.79 -12.64
CA VAL A 384 21.38 -4.25 -11.34
C VAL A 384 21.82 -3.06 -10.49
N PRO A 385 21.86 -3.17 -9.15
CA PRO A 385 22.25 -2.06 -8.30
C PRO A 385 23.65 -1.54 -8.61
N GLU A 386 23.87 -0.24 -8.41
CA GLU A 386 25.18 0.39 -8.59
C GLU A 386 26.31 -0.37 -7.84
N GLY A 387 27.42 -0.64 -8.55
CA GLY A 387 28.57 -1.39 -8.05
C GLY A 387 28.44 -2.92 -8.12
N SER A 388 27.34 -3.47 -8.65
CA SER A 388 27.12 -4.93 -8.70
C SER A 388 27.27 -5.55 -10.10
N LYS A 389 27.46 -4.74 -11.15
CA LYS A 389 27.50 -5.23 -12.55
C LYS A 389 28.45 -6.38 -12.80
N ASP A 390 29.69 -6.27 -12.32
CA ASP A 390 30.72 -7.28 -12.57
C ASP A 390 30.39 -8.62 -11.90
N ILE A 391 29.72 -8.58 -10.74
CA ILE A 391 29.32 -9.78 -10.00
C ILE A 391 28.20 -10.51 -10.75
N TYR A 392 27.20 -9.79 -11.26
CA TYR A 392 26.15 -10.37 -12.10
C TYR A 392 26.69 -10.91 -13.43
N ALA A 393 27.61 -10.19 -14.06
CA ALA A 393 28.24 -10.60 -15.32
C ALA A 393 29.08 -11.90 -15.18
N ALA A 394 29.56 -12.21 -13.97
CA ALA A 394 30.31 -13.44 -13.69
C ALA A 394 29.43 -14.60 -13.20
N ALA A 395 28.24 -14.32 -12.66
CA ALA A 395 27.40 -15.32 -12.00
C ALA A 395 26.77 -16.33 -12.98
N ALA A 396 26.59 -17.56 -12.49
CA ALA A 396 25.99 -18.64 -13.28
C ALA A 396 24.58 -18.25 -13.75
N ASN A 397 24.29 -18.54 -15.02
CA ASN A 397 23.06 -18.19 -15.75
C ASN A 397 22.78 -16.68 -15.90
N TRP A 398 23.10 -15.84 -14.91
CA TRP A 398 23.01 -14.37 -15.03
C TRP A 398 23.95 -13.81 -16.11
N LYS A 399 25.14 -14.39 -16.26
CA LYS A 399 26.10 -14.07 -17.34
C LYS A 399 25.55 -14.24 -18.76
N ASN A 400 24.39 -14.88 -18.92
CA ASN A 400 23.78 -15.07 -20.24
C ASN A 400 23.18 -13.75 -20.77
N PHE A 401 22.73 -12.85 -19.87
CA PHE A 401 22.23 -11.52 -20.24
C PHE A 401 23.32 -10.67 -20.88
N LYS A 402 23.09 -10.23 -22.12
CA LYS A 402 24.09 -9.51 -22.92
C LYS A 402 24.18 -8.02 -22.60
N ASN A 403 23.10 -7.44 -22.08
CA ASN A 403 23.01 -6.02 -21.78
C ASN A 403 22.75 -5.80 -20.29
N ILE A 404 23.81 -5.57 -19.52
CA ILE A 404 23.74 -5.31 -18.07
C ILE A 404 24.09 -3.83 -17.80
N LYS A 405 23.15 -3.13 -17.17
CA LYS A 405 23.28 -1.72 -16.75
C LYS A 405 23.14 -1.60 -15.23
N GLU A 406 23.80 -0.60 -14.68
CA GLU A 406 23.64 -0.25 -13.27
C GLU A 406 22.55 0.82 -13.12
N TYR A 407 21.84 0.79 -12.00
CA TYR A 407 20.91 1.84 -11.61
C TYR A 407 21.11 2.20 -10.14
N SER A 408 20.88 3.47 -9.81
CA SER A 408 20.93 3.97 -8.43
C SER A 408 19.63 3.64 -7.71
N LEU A 409 19.75 3.11 -6.50
CA LEU A 409 18.69 3.05 -5.49
C LEU A 409 18.74 4.26 -4.53
N ALA A 410 19.76 5.12 -4.63
CA ALA A 410 19.92 6.28 -3.77
C ALA A 410 18.87 7.35 -4.12
N GLY A 411 18.14 7.85 -3.12
CA GLY A 411 17.09 8.86 -3.27
C GLY A 411 15.65 8.32 -3.15
N ILE A 412 15.47 6.99 -3.18
CA ILE A 412 14.15 6.32 -3.21
C ILE A 412 13.38 6.43 -1.88
N ASP A 413 14.05 6.80 -0.80
CA ASP A 413 13.48 6.93 0.55
C ASP A 413 13.67 8.34 1.17
N GLN A 414 14.18 9.32 0.40
CA GLN A 414 14.50 10.66 0.94
C GLN A 414 13.71 11.82 0.34
N HIS A 415 12.99 11.65 -0.77
CA HIS A 415 12.14 12.71 -1.33
C HIS A 415 10.77 12.13 -1.74
N PRO A 416 9.73 12.22 -0.90
CA PRO A 416 8.43 11.60 -1.13
C PRO A 416 7.60 12.40 -2.15
N GLY A 417 8.03 12.43 -3.41
CA GLY A 417 7.34 13.16 -4.47
C GLY A 417 7.69 14.64 -4.55
N GLU A 418 8.96 14.99 -4.31
CA GLU A 418 9.49 16.34 -4.54
C GLU A 418 10.42 16.35 -5.75
N ALA A 419 10.52 17.49 -6.41
CA ALA A 419 11.39 17.67 -7.57
C ALA A 419 12.86 17.64 -7.16
N SER A 420 13.71 17.02 -7.97
CA SER A 420 15.15 16.91 -7.72
C SER A 420 15.95 16.94 -9.03
N ALA A 421 17.28 16.86 -8.90
CA ALA A 421 18.18 16.73 -10.05
C ALA A 421 17.96 15.44 -10.87
N GLU A 422 17.36 14.41 -10.26
CA GLU A 422 17.07 13.12 -10.89
C GLU A 422 15.66 13.06 -11.50
N SER A 423 14.85 14.09 -11.29
CA SER A 423 13.52 14.19 -11.89
C SER A 423 13.60 14.27 -13.41
N VAL A 424 12.65 13.63 -14.07
CA VAL A 424 12.57 13.56 -15.52
C VAL A 424 11.41 14.39 -16.04
N VAL A 425 11.51 14.88 -17.27
CA VAL A 425 10.43 15.60 -17.93
C VAL A 425 9.92 14.78 -19.11
N VAL A 426 8.64 14.43 -19.07
CA VAL A 426 7.95 13.73 -20.15
C VAL A 426 6.76 14.59 -20.57
N ASP A 427 6.68 14.91 -21.86
CA ASP A 427 5.61 15.74 -22.44
C ASP A 427 5.35 17.08 -21.70
N GLY A 428 6.41 17.66 -21.15
CA GLY A 428 6.35 18.95 -20.44
C GLY A 428 5.87 18.86 -18.98
N ILE A 429 5.74 17.66 -18.42
CA ILE A 429 5.42 17.43 -17.00
C ILE A 429 6.65 16.82 -16.33
N ALA A 430 7.03 17.33 -15.15
CA ALA A 430 8.12 16.78 -14.37
C ALA A 430 7.63 15.65 -13.46
N TYR A 431 8.42 14.58 -13.39
CA TYR A 431 8.15 13.40 -12.58
C TYR A 431 9.35 13.02 -11.74
N ASP A 432 9.08 12.64 -10.50
CA ASP A 432 10.00 11.82 -9.71
C ASP A 432 9.68 10.34 -9.96
N LEU A 433 10.72 9.54 -10.22
CA LEU A 433 10.59 8.14 -10.61
C LEU A 433 10.96 7.23 -9.46
N ASN A 434 9.98 6.44 -8.99
CA ASN A 434 10.25 5.35 -8.07
C ASN A 434 10.64 4.09 -8.85
N ARG A 435 11.94 3.80 -8.85
CA ARG A 435 12.54 2.62 -9.51
C ARG A 435 12.44 1.34 -8.69
N GLU A 436 11.84 1.37 -7.51
CA GLU A 436 11.52 0.13 -6.79
C GLU A 436 10.19 -0.43 -7.25
N ASN A 437 9.12 0.38 -7.22
CA ASN A 437 7.77 -0.08 -7.54
C ASN A 437 7.33 0.28 -8.97
N MET A 438 8.21 0.88 -9.78
CA MET A 438 7.92 1.34 -11.16
C MET A 438 6.75 2.32 -11.20
N THR A 439 6.72 3.26 -10.26
CA THR A 439 5.73 4.34 -10.22
C THR A 439 6.37 5.70 -10.49
N ALA A 440 5.55 6.67 -10.84
CA ALA A 440 5.94 8.05 -11.04
C ALA A 440 5.02 8.98 -10.24
N THR A 441 5.63 9.99 -9.63
CA THR A 441 4.93 11.07 -8.93
C THR A 441 5.09 12.34 -9.74
N VAL A 442 3.99 13.06 -10.00
CA VAL A 442 4.07 14.39 -10.61
C VAL A 442 4.64 15.34 -9.58
N VAL A 443 5.69 16.07 -9.94
CA VAL A 443 6.41 16.97 -9.03
C VAL A 443 6.41 18.42 -9.51
N TYR A 444 6.86 19.32 -8.64
CA TYR A 444 7.00 20.72 -8.97
C TYR A 444 7.93 20.94 -10.18
N TYR A 445 7.66 21.95 -10.98
CA TYR A 445 8.39 22.19 -12.24
C TYR A 445 9.85 22.66 -12.04
N SER A 446 10.29 22.84 -10.80
CA SER A 446 11.63 23.30 -10.43
C SER A 446 12.04 22.74 -9.07
N TYR A 447 13.33 22.73 -8.76
CA TYR A 447 13.87 22.34 -7.46
C TYR A 447 14.99 23.27 -7.02
N TRP A 448 15.26 23.31 -5.72
CA TRP A 448 16.40 24.03 -5.16
C TRP A 448 17.61 23.09 -5.08
N ASN A 449 18.74 23.47 -5.69
CA ASN A 449 19.96 22.68 -5.58
C ASN A 449 20.70 22.95 -4.26
N SER A 450 21.82 22.26 -4.03
CA SER A 450 22.65 22.39 -2.81
C SER A 450 23.26 23.78 -2.60
N ASP A 451 23.21 24.67 -3.60
CA ASP A 451 23.72 26.04 -3.56
C ASP A 451 22.58 27.08 -3.43
N ASP A 452 21.38 26.65 -3.01
CA ASP A 452 20.15 27.46 -2.92
C ASP A 452 19.77 28.15 -4.24
N GLN A 453 20.13 27.55 -5.38
CA GLN A 453 19.70 28.02 -6.70
C GLN A 453 18.47 27.27 -7.16
N LEU A 454 17.47 28.02 -7.60
CA LEU A 454 16.28 27.46 -8.24
C LEU A 454 16.63 26.97 -9.64
N ILE A 455 16.50 25.67 -9.86
CA ILE A 455 16.72 25.00 -11.15
C ILE A 455 15.36 24.63 -11.75
N GLU A 456 15.05 25.20 -12.92
CA GLU A 456 13.85 24.88 -13.66
C GLU A 456 14.03 23.57 -14.44
N LEU A 457 13.14 22.60 -14.21
CA LEU A 457 13.10 21.33 -14.96
C LEU A 457 12.30 21.51 -16.25
N CYS A 458 11.16 22.17 -16.16
CA CYS A 458 10.27 22.47 -17.27
C CYS A 458 9.52 23.80 -17.04
N PRO A 459 8.92 24.40 -18.09
CA PRO A 459 8.14 25.61 -17.94
C PRO A 459 7.02 25.45 -16.92
N LYS A 460 6.77 26.49 -16.12
CA LYS A 460 5.69 26.51 -15.13
C LYS A 460 4.36 26.05 -15.76
N TYR A 461 3.72 25.10 -15.08
CA TYR A 461 2.46 24.48 -15.51
C TYR A 461 1.35 25.52 -15.75
N SER A 462 0.72 25.47 -16.91
CA SER A 462 -0.33 26.39 -17.32
C SER A 462 -1.27 25.81 -18.37
N GLY A 463 -2.49 26.35 -18.44
CA GLY A 463 -3.51 25.89 -19.38
C GLY A 463 -4.11 24.53 -18.98
N ASP A 464 -4.42 23.73 -19.99
CA ASP A 464 -5.02 22.41 -19.81
C ASP A 464 -3.92 21.34 -19.71
N ILE A 465 -3.88 20.60 -18.61
CA ILE A 465 -2.92 19.51 -18.40
C ILE A 465 -3.62 18.16 -18.42
N VAL A 466 -3.06 17.21 -19.16
CA VAL A 466 -3.48 15.81 -19.15
C VAL A 466 -2.33 14.98 -18.60
N ILE A 467 -2.53 14.41 -17.43
CA ILE A 467 -1.55 13.53 -16.79
C ILE A 467 -1.83 12.10 -17.29
N PRO A 468 -0.86 11.44 -17.97
CA PRO A 468 -1.06 10.09 -18.50
C PRO A 468 -1.10 9.04 -17.38
N GLU A 469 -1.69 7.88 -17.67
CA GLU A 469 -1.66 6.72 -16.74
C GLU A 469 -0.25 6.13 -16.58
N THR A 470 0.58 6.25 -17.61
CA THR A 470 1.92 5.69 -17.67
C THR A 470 2.82 6.62 -18.48
N ILE A 471 4.07 6.76 -18.04
CA ILE A 471 5.13 7.44 -18.78
C ILE A 471 6.24 6.43 -19.12
N THR A 472 6.91 6.62 -20.25
CA THR A 472 8.06 5.78 -20.64
C THR A 472 9.34 6.60 -20.59
N VAL A 473 10.32 6.13 -19.82
CA VAL A 473 11.64 6.75 -19.65
C VAL A 473 12.70 5.72 -19.97
N ASP A 474 13.57 5.99 -20.94
CA ASP A 474 14.61 5.07 -21.42
C ASP A 474 14.09 3.66 -21.79
N GLY A 475 12.84 3.58 -22.29
CA GLY A 475 12.19 2.32 -22.66
C GLY A 475 11.60 1.54 -21.49
N VAL A 476 11.51 2.15 -20.30
CA VAL A 476 10.89 1.59 -19.09
C VAL A 476 9.61 2.35 -18.78
N ASP A 477 8.52 1.62 -18.58
CA ASP A 477 7.20 2.17 -18.26
C ASP A 477 7.04 2.36 -16.74
N TYR A 478 6.62 3.56 -16.33
CA TYR A 478 6.30 3.94 -14.95
C TYR A 478 4.83 4.35 -14.83
N ILE A 479 4.12 3.76 -13.88
CA ILE A 479 2.71 4.05 -13.63
C ILE A 479 2.59 5.35 -12.82
N VAL A 480 1.81 6.32 -13.29
CA VAL A 480 1.63 7.57 -12.56
C VAL A 480 0.61 7.34 -11.43
N THR A 481 1.08 7.39 -10.17
CA THR A 481 0.25 7.05 -9.01
C THR A 481 0.04 8.21 -8.04
N GLU A 482 0.77 9.31 -8.18
CA GLU A 482 0.72 10.38 -7.18
C GLU A 482 0.89 11.78 -7.78
N ILE A 483 0.18 12.75 -7.17
CA ILE A 483 0.50 14.17 -7.30
C ILE A 483 1.25 14.58 -6.03
N GLY A 484 2.54 14.88 -6.20
CA GLY A 484 3.46 15.19 -5.11
C GLY A 484 3.15 16.50 -4.41
N ALA A 485 3.82 16.72 -3.28
CA ALA A 485 3.61 17.91 -2.47
C ALA A 485 3.92 19.16 -3.30
N TRP A 486 3.04 20.16 -3.22
CA TRP A 486 3.20 21.44 -3.93
C TRP A 486 3.32 21.34 -5.47
N ALA A 487 3.02 20.20 -6.10
CA ALA A 487 3.31 19.94 -7.51
C ALA A 487 2.75 21.03 -8.47
N PHE A 488 1.54 21.52 -8.21
CA PHE A 488 0.90 22.57 -9.01
C PHE A 488 0.75 23.90 -8.27
N VAL A 489 1.53 24.14 -7.22
CA VAL A 489 1.40 25.38 -6.42
C VAL A 489 1.55 26.62 -7.29
N ALA A 490 0.59 27.55 -7.15
CA ALA A 490 0.53 28.82 -7.88
C ALA A 490 0.59 28.69 -9.42
N CYS A 491 0.21 27.53 -9.96
CA CYS A 491 0.19 27.26 -11.39
C CYS A 491 -1.08 27.84 -12.05
N ARG A 492 -1.01 28.15 -13.34
CA ARG A 492 -2.09 28.80 -14.09
C ARG A 492 -2.94 27.78 -14.84
N LEU A 493 -3.44 26.78 -14.11
CA LEU A 493 -4.20 25.67 -14.70
C LEU A 493 -5.64 26.10 -14.96
N THR A 494 -6.12 25.87 -16.19
CA THR A 494 -7.55 26.01 -16.54
C THR A 494 -8.31 24.71 -16.37
N SER A 495 -7.64 23.58 -16.61
CA SER A 495 -8.13 22.23 -16.31
C SER A 495 -6.98 21.27 -16.06
N VAL A 496 -7.25 20.21 -15.30
CA VAL A 496 -6.32 19.10 -15.09
C VAL A 496 -7.09 17.78 -15.17
N SER A 497 -6.60 16.87 -16.03
CA SER A 497 -7.11 15.50 -16.14
C SER A 497 -6.20 14.56 -15.36
N LEU A 498 -6.72 14.01 -14.27
CA LEU A 498 -6.03 13.02 -13.42
C LEU A 498 -6.24 11.60 -13.96
N PRO A 499 -5.22 10.72 -13.97
CA PRO A 499 -5.34 9.37 -14.52
C PRO A 499 -6.08 8.44 -13.55
N SER A 500 -6.69 7.37 -14.06
CA SER A 500 -7.34 6.35 -13.22
C SER A 500 -6.36 5.44 -12.46
N THR A 501 -5.06 5.64 -12.65
CA THR A 501 -3.99 5.00 -11.88
C THR A 501 -3.62 5.79 -10.62
N LEU A 502 -4.12 7.03 -10.47
CA LEU A 502 -3.76 7.92 -9.37
C LEU A 502 -4.29 7.41 -8.02
N LYS A 503 -3.42 7.31 -7.03
CA LYS A 503 -3.69 6.84 -5.66
C LYS A 503 -3.69 7.95 -4.62
N ALA A 504 -2.84 8.96 -4.78
CA ALA A 504 -2.65 10.00 -3.77
C ALA A 504 -2.52 11.42 -4.35
N ILE A 505 -3.02 12.38 -3.57
CA ILE A 505 -2.80 13.82 -3.75
C ILE A 505 -2.24 14.38 -2.44
N ARG A 506 -1.01 14.87 -2.48
CA ARG A 506 -0.27 15.31 -1.30
C ARG A 506 -0.56 16.75 -0.89
N ASP A 507 -0.04 17.12 0.29
CA ASP A 507 -0.16 18.46 0.86
C ASP A 507 0.27 19.56 -0.14
N GLY A 508 -0.51 20.64 -0.15
CA GLY A 508 -0.31 21.79 -1.02
C GLY A 508 -0.33 21.56 -2.53
N ALA A 509 -0.64 20.35 -3.01
CA ALA A 509 -0.54 19.98 -4.42
C ALA A 509 -1.20 20.97 -5.39
N PHE A 510 -2.35 21.54 -5.02
CA PHE A 510 -3.12 22.48 -5.83
C PHE A 510 -3.23 23.89 -5.19
N ASN A 511 -2.37 24.26 -4.25
CA ASN A 511 -2.50 25.54 -3.56
C ASN A 511 -2.32 26.75 -4.50
N PHE A 512 -3.05 27.83 -4.24
CA PHE A 512 -2.97 29.11 -4.98
C PHE A 512 -3.31 28.99 -6.48
N ILE A 513 -4.20 28.09 -6.87
CA ILE A 513 -4.65 27.98 -8.26
C ILE A 513 -5.87 28.85 -8.50
N GLU A 514 -5.67 29.94 -9.25
CA GLU A 514 -6.68 30.98 -9.48
C GLU A 514 -7.57 30.75 -10.70
N GLN A 515 -7.33 29.73 -11.55
CA GLN A 515 -8.08 29.56 -12.82
C GLN A 515 -8.84 28.23 -12.92
N LEU A 516 -8.60 27.31 -11.97
CA LEU A 516 -9.20 25.98 -11.98
C LEU A 516 -10.57 26.03 -11.32
N LYS A 517 -11.64 25.82 -12.11
CA LYS A 517 -13.02 25.89 -11.61
C LYS A 517 -13.55 24.60 -11.02
N THR A 518 -13.07 23.48 -11.55
CA THR A 518 -13.49 22.15 -11.16
C THR A 518 -12.33 21.19 -11.18
N LEU A 519 -12.30 20.27 -10.22
CA LEU A 519 -11.35 19.18 -10.16
C LEU A 519 -12.12 17.87 -10.01
N THR A 520 -11.81 16.89 -10.83
CA THR A 520 -12.37 15.53 -10.73
C THR A 520 -11.40 14.63 -9.99
N ILE A 521 -11.86 13.99 -8.91
CA ILE A 521 -11.10 12.99 -8.15
C ILE A 521 -11.43 11.59 -8.70
N PRO A 522 -10.46 10.87 -9.29
CA PRO A 522 -10.68 9.52 -9.82
C PRO A 522 -11.14 8.49 -8.79
N ALA A 523 -11.74 7.40 -9.25
CA ALA A 523 -12.21 6.30 -8.39
C ALA A 523 -11.07 5.61 -7.61
N SER A 524 -9.86 5.66 -8.16
CA SER A 524 -8.65 5.05 -7.64
C SER A 524 -7.97 5.82 -6.51
N VAL A 525 -8.34 7.08 -6.27
CA VAL A 525 -7.70 7.92 -5.24
C VAL A 525 -8.13 7.46 -3.86
N GLU A 526 -7.14 7.09 -3.05
CA GLU A 526 -7.28 6.54 -1.70
C GLU A 526 -6.88 7.56 -0.63
N THR A 527 -5.96 8.47 -0.96
CA THR A 527 -5.40 9.47 -0.03
C THR A 527 -5.48 10.87 -0.62
N ILE A 528 -6.03 11.80 0.17
CA ILE A 528 -5.92 13.24 -0.04
C ILE A 528 -5.48 13.83 1.29
N GLU A 529 -4.35 14.52 1.29
CA GLU A 529 -3.85 15.20 2.50
C GLU A 529 -4.60 16.53 2.70
N GLY A 530 -4.86 16.87 3.97
CA GLY A 530 -5.45 18.15 4.34
C GLY A 530 -4.51 19.29 3.95
N GLY A 531 -5.05 20.36 3.37
CA GLY A 531 -4.22 21.47 2.85
C GLY A 531 -3.79 21.34 1.39
N SER A 532 -4.26 20.31 0.68
CA SER A 532 -3.96 20.11 -0.75
C SER A 532 -4.60 21.14 -1.70
N MET A 533 -5.59 21.93 -1.26
CA MET A 533 -6.41 22.82 -2.13
C MET A 533 -6.76 24.16 -1.44
N VAL A 534 -5.78 24.81 -0.83
CA VAL A 534 -5.92 26.10 -0.15
C VAL A 534 -5.75 27.25 -1.15
N PHE A 535 -6.45 28.37 -0.93
CA PHE A 535 -6.35 29.59 -1.75
C PHE A 535 -6.67 29.37 -3.23
N CYS A 536 -7.63 28.47 -3.51
CA CYS A 536 -8.12 28.22 -4.86
C CYS A 536 -9.37 29.07 -5.12
N ASP A 537 -9.19 30.37 -5.37
CA ASP A 537 -10.28 31.36 -5.41
C ASP A 537 -11.36 31.11 -6.46
N ASP A 538 -11.02 30.42 -7.55
CA ASP A 538 -11.94 30.09 -8.64
C ASP A 538 -12.46 28.65 -8.57
N LEU A 539 -11.96 27.82 -7.65
CA LEU A 539 -12.40 26.44 -7.50
C LEU A 539 -13.78 26.40 -6.83
N GLU A 540 -14.80 26.12 -7.64
CA GLU A 540 -16.20 26.16 -7.25
C GLU A 540 -16.72 24.80 -6.80
N THR A 541 -16.19 23.70 -7.38
CA THR A 541 -16.70 22.34 -7.10
C THR A 541 -15.65 21.25 -7.31
N ILE A 542 -15.78 20.19 -6.52
CA ILE A 542 -15.08 18.91 -6.74
C ILE A 542 -16.08 17.89 -7.28
N VAL A 543 -15.65 17.10 -8.27
CA VAL A 543 -16.42 15.95 -8.78
C VAL A 543 -15.74 14.69 -8.29
N ILE A 544 -16.47 13.84 -7.57
CA ILE A 544 -15.98 12.51 -7.17
C ILE A 544 -16.42 11.51 -8.23
N ALA A 545 -15.48 10.83 -8.88
CA ALA A 545 -15.78 9.85 -9.92
C ALA A 545 -16.56 8.64 -9.36
N GLU A 546 -17.43 8.06 -10.19
CA GLU A 546 -18.19 6.86 -9.84
C GLU A 546 -17.24 5.73 -9.40
N GLY A 547 -17.57 5.08 -8.29
CA GLY A 547 -16.77 3.99 -7.73
C GLY A 547 -15.66 4.43 -6.77
N ASN A 548 -15.42 5.73 -6.55
CA ASN A 548 -14.53 6.16 -5.46
C ASN A 548 -15.14 5.74 -4.10
N LYS A 549 -14.36 5.03 -3.29
CA LYS A 549 -14.79 4.49 -1.99
C LYS A 549 -14.31 5.31 -0.79
N HIS A 550 -13.48 6.34 -1.01
CA HIS A 550 -12.71 7.02 0.04
C HIS A 550 -13.16 8.45 0.29
N PHE A 551 -13.76 9.13 -0.69
CA PHE A 551 -14.12 10.53 -0.59
C PHE A 551 -15.55 10.82 -1.02
N VAL A 552 -16.10 11.89 -0.48
CA VAL A 552 -17.37 12.48 -0.88
C VAL A 552 -17.24 14.00 -0.87
N PHE A 553 -17.89 14.65 -1.83
CA PHE A 553 -18.01 16.10 -1.85
C PHE A 553 -19.49 16.49 -1.69
N SER A 554 -19.82 17.20 -0.63
CA SER A 554 -21.16 17.71 -0.38
C SER A 554 -21.11 18.94 0.50
N ASP A 555 -22.03 19.89 0.29
CA ASP A 555 -22.13 21.12 1.09
C ASP A 555 -20.80 21.90 1.14
N GLN A 556 -20.09 21.97 0.01
CA GLN A 556 -18.78 22.61 -0.14
C GLN A 556 -17.61 21.93 0.57
N LEU A 557 -17.84 20.81 1.26
CA LEU A 557 -16.82 20.08 2.01
C LEU A 557 -16.36 18.84 1.24
N LEU A 558 -15.04 18.72 1.05
CA LEU A 558 -14.40 17.47 0.70
C LEU A 558 -14.18 16.66 1.98
N MET A 559 -14.78 15.48 2.05
CA MET A 559 -14.81 14.64 3.24
C MET A 559 -14.40 13.20 2.93
N SER A 560 -14.07 12.44 3.97
CA SER A 560 -13.98 10.98 3.87
C SER A 560 -15.35 10.39 3.50
N ALA A 561 -15.38 9.24 2.85
CA ALA A 561 -16.62 8.59 2.38
C ALA A 561 -17.60 8.29 3.53
N ASP A 562 -17.07 7.98 4.72
CA ASP A 562 -17.84 7.79 5.95
C ASP A 562 -18.26 9.11 6.65
N LYS A 563 -17.83 10.25 6.09
CA LYS A 563 -18.09 11.62 6.56
C LYS A 563 -17.61 11.89 7.99
N THR A 564 -16.53 11.24 8.41
CA THR A 564 -15.89 11.45 9.71
C THR A 564 -14.77 12.48 9.67
N LYS A 565 -14.20 12.79 8.49
CA LYS A 565 -13.11 13.73 8.31
C LYS A 565 -13.44 14.79 7.27
N VAL A 566 -13.02 16.03 7.50
CA VAL A 566 -13.08 17.13 6.52
C VAL A 566 -11.66 17.49 6.10
N TYR A 567 -11.39 17.48 4.79
CA TYR A 567 -10.06 17.74 4.20
C TYR A 567 -9.92 19.12 3.58
N ALA A 568 -11.01 19.66 3.02
CA ALA A 568 -11.01 20.97 2.37
C ALA A 568 -12.42 21.59 2.33
N LEU A 569 -12.48 22.92 2.43
CA LEU A 569 -13.66 23.75 2.13
C LEU A 569 -13.45 24.45 0.78
N ILE A 570 -14.39 24.28 -0.14
CA ILE A 570 -14.30 24.74 -1.53
C ILE A 570 -15.31 25.86 -1.80
N GLY A 571 -14.92 26.87 -2.56
CA GLY A 571 -15.80 27.99 -2.92
C GLY A 571 -15.96 29.07 -1.83
N ALA A 572 -15.10 29.07 -0.80
CA ALA A 572 -15.10 30.06 0.28
C ALA A 572 -13.80 30.89 0.38
N SER A 573 -12.89 30.80 -0.58
CA SER A 573 -11.58 31.47 -0.50
C SER A 573 -11.63 32.97 -0.82
N ARG A 574 -12.57 33.42 -1.67
CA ARG A 574 -12.67 34.83 -2.07
C ARG A 574 -13.01 35.76 -0.90
N ALA A 575 -12.12 36.71 -0.62
CA ALA A 575 -12.31 37.71 0.43
C ALA A 575 -13.59 38.54 0.22
N GLY A 576 -14.29 38.86 1.31
CA GLY A 576 -15.56 39.60 1.28
C GLY A 576 -16.80 38.76 0.95
N GLY A 577 -16.63 37.45 0.77
CA GLY A 577 -17.74 36.49 0.74
C GLY A 577 -18.52 36.46 2.06
N ASN A 578 -19.74 35.94 2.00
CA ASN A 578 -20.62 35.72 3.15
C ASN A 578 -21.08 34.26 3.20
N VAL A 579 -20.11 33.35 3.17
CA VAL A 579 -20.36 31.89 3.17
C VAL A 579 -20.62 31.43 4.61
N SER A 580 -21.70 30.66 4.80
CA SER A 580 -22.02 30.01 6.06
C SER A 580 -21.80 28.52 5.93
N VAL A 581 -20.94 27.98 6.79
CA VAL A 581 -20.53 26.57 6.75
C VAL A 581 -21.10 25.84 7.94
N VAL A 582 -21.80 24.75 7.69
CA VAL A 582 -22.32 23.84 8.72
C VAL A 582 -21.63 22.50 8.55
N VAL A 583 -20.77 22.16 9.51
CA VAL A 583 -20.06 20.88 9.46
C VAL A 583 -21.04 19.76 9.88
N PRO A 584 -21.20 18.67 9.09
CA PRO A 584 -22.17 17.61 9.36
C PRO A 584 -21.93 16.90 10.70
N SER A 585 -23.01 16.44 11.35
CA SER A 585 -22.94 15.80 12.68
C SER A 585 -22.15 14.48 12.75
N THR A 586 -21.82 13.89 11.60
CA THR A 586 -21.00 12.68 11.52
C THR A 586 -19.50 12.97 11.65
N VAL A 587 -19.09 14.22 11.44
CA VAL A 587 -17.67 14.62 11.42
C VAL A 587 -17.06 14.54 12.81
N LYS A 588 -15.89 13.91 12.87
CA LYS A 588 -15.06 13.67 14.05
C LYS A 588 -13.79 14.51 14.06
N SER A 589 -13.23 14.81 12.89
CA SER A 589 -12.04 15.66 12.77
C SER A 589 -12.12 16.65 11.61
N LEU A 590 -11.58 17.84 11.86
CA LEU A 590 -11.16 18.77 10.82
C LEU A 590 -9.66 18.55 10.60
N GLU A 591 -9.29 18.04 9.43
CA GLU A 591 -7.90 17.70 9.09
C GLU A 591 -7.04 18.97 8.93
N PRO A 592 -5.68 18.86 8.91
CA PRO A 592 -4.81 20.02 8.77
C PRO A 592 -5.23 20.93 7.61
N PHE A 593 -5.26 22.23 7.87
CA PHE A 593 -5.63 23.26 6.89
C PHE A 593 -7.02 23.13 6.23
N ALA A 594 -7.94 22.31 6.78
CA ALA A 594 -9.22 22.00 6.15
C ALA A 594 -10.06 23.21 5.71
N MET A 595 -10.01 24.32 6.46
CA MET A 595 -10.69 25.57 6.12
C MET A 595 -9.70 26.73 5.98
N TYR A 596 -8.41 26.43 5.88
CA TYR A 596 -7.38 27.45 5.76
C TYR A 596 -7.57 28.29 4.50
N GLY A 597 -7.38 29.59 4.61
CA GLY A 597 -7.54 30.52 3.48
C GLY A 597 -8.99 30.74 3.04
N SER A 598 -9.98 30.30 3.82
CA SER A 598 -11.41 30.53 3.52
C SER A 598 -11.85 31.95 3.89
N TYR A 599 -11.30 32.96 3.22
CA TYR A 599 -11.53 34.37 3.56
C TYR A 599 -12.93 34.89 3.25
N GLY A 600 -13.76 34.13 2.54
CA GLY A 600 -15.18 34.39 2.34
C GLY A 600 -16.09 33.73 3.38
N MET A 601 -15.55 32.94 4.31
CA MET A 601 -16.34 32.27 5.36
C MET A 601 -16.69 33.26 6.47
N ALA A 602 -17.97 33.59 6.61
CA ALA A 602 -18.48 34.53 7.60
C ALA A 602 -19.02 33.83 8.86
N SER A 603 -19.46 32.58 8.76
CA SER A 603 -19.91 31.81 9.92
C SER A 603 -19.60 30.32 9.77
N LEU A 604 -19.30 29.69 10.90
CA LEU A 604 -18.98 28.27 11.00
C LEU A 604 -19.76 27.65 12.16
N THR A 605 -20.49 26.57 11.89
CA THR A 605 -21.14 25.74 12.90
C THR A 605 -20.41 24.41 13.01
N LEU A 606 -19.80 24.17 14.18
CA LEU A 606 -19.17 22.90 14.53
C LEU A 606 -20.22 21.96 15.18
N PRO A 607 -20.25 20.66 14.83
CA PRO A 607 -21.25 19.73 15.35
C PRO A 607 -20.87 19.18 16.71
N GLU A 608 -21.90 18.84 17.51
CA GLU A 608 -21.73 17.90 18.60
C GLU A 608 -21.35 16.53 18.03
N GLY A 609 -20.27 15.94 18.56
CA GLY A 609 -19.64 14.73 18.04
C GLY A 609 -18.25 14.98 17.43
N LEU A 610 -17.89 16.24 17.11
CA LEU A 610 -16.53 16.63 16.70
C LEU A 610 -15.55 16.45 17.86
N GLU A 611 -14.46 15.74 17.63
CA GLU A 611 -13.48 15.37 18.66
C GLU A 611 -12.17 16.16 18.50
N ARG A 612 -11.70 16.34 17.26
CA ARG A 612 -10.38 16.93 16.96
C ARG A 612 -10.44 18.07 15.94
N ILE A 613 -9.71 19.15 16.22
CA ILE A 613 -9.45 20.26 15.30
C ILE A 613 -7.94 20.35 15.10
N CYS A 614 -7.46 19.97 13.91
CA CYS A 614 -6.03 19.86 13.61
C CYS A 614 -5.37 21.22 13.29
N TYR A 615 -4.05 21.15 13.09
CA TYR A 615 -3.17 22.27 12.72
C TYR A 615 -3.79 23.19 11.66
N SER A 616 -3.92 24.48 11.99
CA SER A 616 -4.43 25.54 11.11
C SER A 616 -5.78 25.27 10.44
N ALA A 617 -6.55 24.29 10.92
CA ALA A 617 -7.80 23.88 10.26
C ALA A 617 -8.86 24.99 10.20
N LEU A 618 -8.79 25.99 11.10
CA LEU A 618 -9.73 27.10 11.20
C LEU A 618 -9.16 28.44 10.73
N GLY A 619 -8.04 28.43 10.00
CA GLY A 619 -7.39 29.69 9.65
C GLY A 619 -8.11 30.48 8.56
N CYS A 620 -8.97 31.40 8.99
CA CYS A 620 -9.83 32.20 8.13
C CYS A 620 -10.00 33.61 8.68
N ASN A 621 -10.02 34.60 7.79
CA ASN A 621 -9.99 36.00 8.20
C ASN A 621 -11.35 36.60 8.55
N ASN A 622 -12.48 36.04 8.08
CA ASN A 622 -13.79 36.68 8.25
C ASN A 622 -14.64 36.13 9.41
N LEU A 623 -14.16 35.12 10.13
CA LEU A 623 -14.91 34.50 11.22
C LEU A 623 -14.89 35.40 12.47
N THR A 624 -16.05 35.94 12.87
CA THR A 624 -16.15 36.87 14.01
C THR A 624 -16.40 36.19 15.35
N SER A 625 -17.04 35.03 15.34
CA SER A 625 -17.39 34.26 16.54
C SER A 625 -17.25 32.76 16.30
N LEU A 626 -16.83 32.01 17.31
CA LEU A 626 -16.75 30.55 17.26
C LEU A 626 -17.33 29.91 18.52
N HIS A 627 -18.11 28.83 18.34
CA HIS A 627 -18.58 27.98 19.43
C HIS A 627 -17.84 26.63 19.40
N ILE A 628 -17.23 26.24 20.51
CA ILE A 628 -16.57 24.95 20.70
C ILE A 628 -17.55 23.95 21.34
N PRO A 629 -17.95 22.87 20.64
CA PRO A 629 -18.88 21.84 21.14
C PRO A 629 -18.39 21.10 22.38
N ALA A 630 -19.29 20.41 23.09
CA ALA A 630 -18.94 19.66 24.30
C ALA A 630 -18.02 18.45 24.01
N SER A 631 -18.13 17.89 22.80
CA SER A 631 -17.38 16.72 22.35
C SER A 631 -15.91 16.99 22.01
N VAL A 632 -15.50 18.25 21.80
CA VAL A 632 -14.12 18.56 21.36
C VAL A 632 -13.13 18.24 22.48
N THR A 633 -12.22 17.32 22.20
CA THR A 633 -11.17 16.87 23.12
C THR A 633 -9.80 17.44 22.79
N THR A 634 -9.56 17.82 21.53
CA THR A 634 -8.23 18.21 21.06
C THR A 634 -8.30 19.35 20.04
N ILE A 635 -7.51 20.39 20.27
CA ILE A 635 -7.28 21.54 19.39
C ILE A 635 -5.77 21.70 19.25
N GLU A 636 -5.26 21.60 18.03
CA GLU A 636 -3.84 21.65 17.70
C GLU A 636 -3.57 22.91 16.88
N GLU A 637 -3.16 24.02 17.51
CA GLU A 637 -2.72 25.24 16.80
C GLU A 637 -3.65 25.66 15.63
N ALA A 638 -4.96 25.58 15.86
CA ALA A 638 -5.96 25.61 14.80
C ALA A 638 -6.23 27.02 14.22
N PHE A 639 -5.76 28.07 14.90
CA PHE A 639 -6.28 29.44 14.77
C PHE A 639 -5.35 30.41 14.05
N TRP A 640 -4.50 29.90 13.16
CA TRP A 640 -3.61 30.72 12.33
C TRP A 640 -4.43 31.68 11.43
N LEU A 641 -4.12 32.99 11.37
CA LEU A 641 -4.87 33.97 10.55
C LEU A 641 -6.39 34.00 10.87
N THR A 642 -6.74 34.26 12.12
CA THR A 642 -8.14 34.46 12.56
C THR A 642 -8.40 35.90 12.99
N GLU A 643 -7.99 36.85 12.14
CA GLU A 643 -7.85 38.28 12.48
C GLU A 643 -9.13 38.96 12.95
N GLN A 644 -10.31 38.56 12.46
CA GLN A 644 -11.59 39.17 12.84
C GLN A 644 -12.29 38.47 14.01
N LEU A 645 -11.69 37.42 14.59
CA LEU A 645 -12.30 36.67 15.68
C LEU A 645 -12.34 37.52 16.95
N GLY A 646 -13.56 37.86 17.40
CA GLY A 646 -13.81 38.66 18.60
C GLY A 646 -14.43 37.86 19.75
N GLU A 647 -15.13 36.77 19.45
CA GLU A 647 -15.80 35.97 20.47
C GLU A 647 -15.52 34.47 20.30
N VAL A 648 -15.16 33.81 21.40
CA VAL A 648 -15.15 32.35 21.48
C VAL A 648 -16.02 31.93 22.66
N THR A 649 -16.86 30.92 22.44
CA THR A 649 -17.68 30.28 23.47
C THR A 649 -17.41 28.78 23.51
N VAL A 650 -17.67 28.15 24.65
CA VAL A 650 -17.48 26.70 24.83
C VAL A 650 -18.76 26.14 25.46
N ALA A 651 -19.23 25.00 24.96
CA ALA A 651 -20.39 24.30 25.51
C ALA A 651 -20.18 23.94 26.99
N GLU A 652 -21.22 24.06 27.81
CA GLU A 652 -21.16 23.84 29.27
C GLU A 652 -20.59 22.46 29.64
N GLY A 653 -20.91 21.43 28.83
CA GLY A 653 -20.46 20.05 29.02
C GLY A 653 -19.03 19.74 28.56
N ASN A 654 -18.30 20.69 27.95
CA ASN A 654 -16.94 20.42 27.47
C ASN A 654 -15.99 20.13 28.66
N GLN A 655 -15.29 19.00 28.60
CA GLN A 655 -14.40 18.51 29.66
C GLN A 655 -12.95 19.02 29.54
N ASN A 656 -12.55 19.54 28.37
CA ASN A 656 -11.15 19.86 28.04
C ASN A 656 -10.88 21.35 27.88
N TYR A 657 -11.90 22.14 27.53
CA TYR A 657 -11.76 23.57 27.27
C TYR A 657 -12.78 24.40 28.04
N THR A 658 -12.46 25.67 28.23
CA THR A 658 -13.36 26.67 28.83
C THR A 658 -13.00 28.06 28.32
N VAL A 659 -13.93 29.00 28.47
CA VAL A 659 -13.67 30.41 28.23
C VAL A 659 -13.58 31.15 29.56
N LYS A 660 -12.56 32.00 29.72
CA LYS A 660 -12.40 32.89 30.87
C LYS A 660 -11.90 34.24 30.38
N ASN A 661 -12.60 35.32 30.74
CA ASN A 661 -12.32 36.68 30.27
C ASN A 661 -12.19 36.79 28.74
N GLY A 662 -13.04 36.06 27.99
CA GLY A 662 -13.02 36.04 26.52
C GLY A 662 -11.93 35.18 25.88
N MET A 663 -10.97 34.65 26.64
CA MET A 663 -9.92 33.76 26.12
C MET A 663 -10.36 32.31 26.17
N LEU A 664 -9.92 31.52 25.19
CA LEU A 664 -10.05 30.06 25.18
C LEU A 664 -8.86 29.43 25.91
N LEU A 665 -9.15 28.65 26.95
CA LEU A 665 -8.16 27.94 27.76
C LEU A 665 -8.53 26.46 27.90
N THR A 666 -7.58 25.67 28.38
CA THR A 666 -7.85 24.33 28.91
C THR A 666 -8.78 24.42 30.13
N LYS A 667 -9.54 23.35 30.41
CA LYS A 667 -10.57 23.32 31.46
C LYS A 667 -10.01 23.60 32.85
N ASP A 668 -8.79 23.14 33.11
CA ASP A 668 -8.04 23.35 34.35
C ASP A 668 -7.34 24.71 34.44
N LEU A 669 -7.47 25.55 33.40
CA LEU A 669 -6.90 26.90 33.29
C LEU A 669 -5.37 26.95 33.26
N THR A 670 -4.70 25.87 32.89
CA THR A 670 -3.23 25.77 32.81
C THR A 670 -2.68 26.05 31.40
N GLY A 671 -3.47 25.84 30.35
CA GLY A 671 -3.10 26.09 28.96
C GLY A 671 -3.90 27.23 28.34
N LEU A 672 -3.23 28.24 27.78
CA LEU A 672 -3.83 29.27 26.93
C LEU A 672 -3.83 28.79 25.47
N VAL A 673 -5.01 28.68 24.87
CA VAL A 673 -5.20 28.14 23.52
C VAL A 673 -5.44 29.25 22.48
N LYS A 674 -6.28 30.24 22.80
CA LYS A 674 -6.48 31.42 21.93
C LYS A 674 -6.92 32.64 22.73
N ILE A 675 -6.30 33.78 22.45
CA ILE A 675 -6.82 35.11 22.71
C ILE A 675 -7.43 35.59 21.38
N PRO A 676 -8.76 35.81 21.30
CA PRO A 676 -9.38 36.36 20.09
C PRO A 676 -8.73 37.72 19.74
N PRO A 677 -8.24 37.93 18.50
CA PRO A 677 -7.55 39.16 18.11
C PRO A 677 -8.36 40.44 18.31
N MET A 678 -9.69 40.38 18.19
CA MET A 678 -10.59 41.51 18.37
C MET A 678 -11.10 41.68 19.81
N LEU A 679 -10.53 40.95 20.79
CA LEU A 679 -10.91 41.07 22.19
C LEU A 679 -10.40 42.39 22.80
N ASP A 680 -11.31 43.26 23.24
CA ASP A 680 -11.00 44.61 23.76
C ASP A 680 -10.01 44.64 24.95
N SER A 681 -10.08 43.65 25.84
CA SER A 681 -9.24 43.55 27.03
C SER A 681 -9.16 42.11 27.51
N TYR A 682 -7.95 41.69 27.89
CA TYR A 682 -7.68 40.38 28.44
C TYR A 682 -6.69 40.48 29.61
N ASP A 683 -6.70 39.46 30.47
CA ASP A 683 -5.79 39.30 31.61
C ASP A 683 -5.46 37.82 31.74
N ILE A 684 -4.26 37.42 31.27
CA ILE A 684 -3.82 36.02 31.26
C ILE A 684 -3.78 35.53 32.72
N PRO A 685 -4.53 34.48 33.10
CA PRO A 685 -4.57 34.03 34.48
C PRO A 685 -3.21 33.54 34.99
N GLU A 686 -2.88 33.83 36.24
CA GLU A 686 -1.67 33.30 36.92
C GLU A 686 -1.62 31.77 37.00
N THR A 687 -2.74 31.08 36.75
CA THR A 687 -2.80 29.61 36.69
C THR A 687 -2.22 29.05 35.39
N VAL A 688 -2.07 29.87 34.35
CA VAL A 688 -1.55 29.43 33.04
C VAL A 688 -0.07 29.11 33.18
N THR A 689 0.28 27.87 32.85
CA THR A 689 1.67 27.37 32.79
C THR A 689 2.15 27.20 31.35
N THR A 690 1.26 27.09 30.37
CA THR A 690 1.63 26.87 28.96
C THR A 690 0.81 27.78 28.06
N ILE A 691 1.47 28.45 27.12
CA ILE A 691 0.83 29.20 26.04
C ILE A 691 1.13 28.43 24.75
N TYR A 692 0.10 27.90 24.09
CA TYR A 692 0.26 27.07 22.90
C TYR A 692 0.66 27.92 21.67
N GLY A 693 1.11 27.28 20.59
CA GLY A 693 1.41 28.00 19.36
C GLY A 693 0.18 28.68 18.78
N THR A 694 0.36 29.79 18.05
CA THR A 694 -0.74 30.56 17.39
C THR A 694 -1.78 31.17 18.35
N SER A 695 -1.44 31.22 19.65
CA SER A 695 -2.37 31.60 20.71
C SER A 695 -2.86 33.03 20.62
N ALA A 696 -2.13 33.96 20.00
CA ALA A 696 -2.51 35.35 20.04
C ALA A 696 -1.88 36.16 18.90
N ASP A 697 -2.73 36.83 18.12
CA ASP A 697 -2.32 37.76 17.05
C ASP A 697 -2.89 39.14 17.43
N LEU A 698 -2.24 39.82 18.38
CA LEU A 698 -2.82 40.93 19.15
C LEU A 698 -2.69 42.27 18.43
N LEU A 699 -3.49 42.46 17.38
CA LEU A 699 -3.40 43.60 16.46
C LEU A 699 -3.55 44.98 17.13
N ASN A 700 -4.26 45.06 18.26
CA ASN A 700 -4.57 46.34 18.94
C ASN A 700 -3.84 46.52 20.28
N THR A 701 -2.91 45.63 20.64
CA THR A 701 -2.24 45.65 21.95
C THR A 701 -0.89 46.35 21.88
N LYS A 702 -0.68 47.35 22.76
CA LYS A 702 0.62 48.01 22.93
C LYS A 702 1.51 47.40 24.01
N GLU A 703 0.91 46.77 25.01
CA GLU A 703 1.61 46.15 26.13
C GLU A 703 1.09 44.73 26.37
N LEU A 704 1.99 43.76 26.35
CA LEU A 704 1.69 42.35 26.65
C LEU A 704 2.39 41.95 27.95
N VAL A 705 1.61 41.38 28.88
CA VAL A 705 2.12 40.84 30.14
C VAL A 705 1.91 39.33 30.17
N ILE A 706 3.00 38.58 30.21
CA ILE A 706 3.04 37.13 30.45
C ILE A 706 3.22 36.91 31.96
N PRO A 707 2.29 36.23 32.65
CA PRO A 707 2.34 36.04 34.10
C PRO A 707 3.54 35.22 34.60
N ASP A 708 3.86 35.34 35.89
CA ASP A 708 4.99 34.63 36.51
C ASP A 708 4.80 33.09 36.53
N GLY A 709 3.55 32.61 36.48
CA GLY A 709 3.22 31.18 36.43
C GLY A 709 3.56 30.48 35.11
N VAL A 710 3.73 31.22 34.00
CA VAL A 710 3.96 30.64 32.67
C VAL A 710 5.33 30.01 32.58
N LYS A 711 5.38 28.76 32.12
CA LYS A 711 6.59 27.92 31.97
C LYS A 711 7.02 27.74 30.52
N ALA A 712 6.08 27.59 29.60
CA ALA A 712 6.38 27.31 28.21
C ALA A 712 5.59 28.22 27.26
N LEU A 713 6.29 28.75 26.25
CA LEU A 713 5.73 29.47 25.11
C LEU A 713 5.89 28.60 23.86
N GLY A 714 4.80 28.36 23.14
CA GLY A 714 4.80 27.59 21.89
C GLY A 714 5.32 28.38 20.69
N ASN A 715 5.56 27.67 19.58
CA ASN A 715 6.01 28.29 18.33
C ASN A 715 4.96 29.29 17.86
N PHE A 716 5.39 30.48 17.40
CA PHE A 716 4.47 31.52 16.93
C PHE A 716 3.37 31.94 17.92
N ALA A 717 3.54 31.69 19.23
CA ALA A 717 2.46 31.91 20.22
C ALA A 717 1.91 33.34 20.24
N PHE A 718 2.76 34.32 19.91
CA PHE A 718 2.45 35.75 19.81
C PHE A 718 2.90 36.35 18.47
N ALA A 719 2.84 35.55 17.40
CA ALA A 719 3.15 36.04 16.06
C ALA A 719 2.18 37.17 15.65
N TRP A 720 2.63 38.07 14.78
CA TRP A 720 1.81 39.14 14.20
C TRP A 720 1.18 40.11 15.21
N CYS A 721 1.77 40.26 16.40
CA CYS A 721 1.40 41.33 17.34
C CYS A 721 2.06 42.66 16.90
N GLU A 722 1.70 43.16 15.71
CA GLU A 722 2.40 44.26 15.04
C GLU A 722 2.41 45.58 15.82
N GLY A 723 1.41 45.83 16.67
CA GLY A 723 1.32 47.04 17.50
C GLY A 723 2.02 46.96 18.86
N LEU A 724 2.68 45.83 19.17
CA LEU A 724 3.24 45.56 20.50
C LEU A 724 4.52 46.35 20.74
N GLU A 725 4.46 47.34 21.65
CA GLU A 725 5.60 48.20 21.98
C GLU A 725 6.34 47.74 23.25
N THR A 726 5.62 47.17 24.22
CA THR A 726 6.17 46.73 25.51
C THR A 726 5.81 45.29 25.82
N LEU A 727 6.81 44.46 26.06
CA LEU A 727 6.66 43.07 26.47
C LEU A 727 7.13 42.90 27.91
N VAL A 728 6.31 42.29 28.76
CA VAL A 728 6.69 41.90 30.13
C VAL A 728 6.59 40.39 30.24
N VAL A 729 7.71 39.74 30.53
CA VAL A 729 7.82 38.28 30.63
C VAL A 729 7.99 37.88 32.08
N GLY A 730 7.09 37.03 32.54
CA GLY A 730 7.10 36.46 33.88
C GLY A 730 8.38 35.70 34.20
N SER A 731 8.68 35.60 35.49
CA SER A 731 9.88 34.95 36.02
C SER A 731 9.91 33.42 35.82
N GLY A 732 8.77 32.80 35.49
CA GLY A 732 8.64 31.36 35.38
C GLY A 732 9.02 30.75 34.03
N VAL A 733 9.24 31.53 32.97
CA VAL A 733 9.39 31.01 31.61
C VAL A 733 10.70 30.22 31.47
N GLU A 734 10.57 28.94 31.14
CA GLU A 734 11.65 27.95 31.03
C GLU A 734 11.89 27.53 29.58
N THR A 735 10.86 27.56 28.72
CA THR A 735 10.96 27.14 27.30
C THR A 735 10.31 28.16 26.38
N TRP A 736 10.99 28.42 25.26
CA TRP A 736 10.59 29.38 24.25
C TRP A 736 10.43 28.69 22.89
N GLY A 737 9.33 28.94 22.21
CA GLY A 737 9.09 28.42 20.87
C GLY A 737 9.86 29.20 19.81
N GLU A 738 10.09 28.54 18.68
CA GLU A 738 10.62 29.18 17.48
C GLU A 738 9.68 30.31 17.05
N GLU A 739 10.26 31.47 16.71
CA GLU A 739 9.52 32.61 16.19
C GLU A 739 8.31 33.02 17.05
N THR A 740 8.41 32.86 18.38
CA THR A 740 7.33 33.19 19.35
C THR A 740 6.74 34.59 19.11
N PHE A 741 7.57 35.58 18.75
CA PHE A 741 7.19 36.97 18.45
C PHE A 741 7.50 37.33 16.98
N PHE A 742 7.20 36.42 16.06
CA PHE A 742 7.30 36.67 14.62
C PHE A 742 6.54 37.95 14.20
N VAL A 743 7.13 38.80 13.36
CA VAL A 743 6.54 40.07 12.89
C VAL A 743 6.19 41.10 13.99
N CYS A 744 6.68 40.94 15.21
CA CYS A 744 6.48 41.93 16.29
C CYS A 744 7.58 43.01 16.27
N PHE A 745 7.68 43.75 15.16
CA PHE A 745 8.81 44.67 14.91
C PHE A 745 8.81 45.96 15.75
N ASP A 746 7.66 46.33 16.32
CA ASP A 746 7.50 47.58 17.07
C ASP A 746 7.90 47.48 18.55
N ILE A 747 8.39 46.31 19.00
CA ILE A 747 8.82 46.10 20.39
C ILE A 747 10.00 47.03 20.70
N LYS A 748 9.79 47.93 21.67
CA LYS A 748 10.79 48.89 22.15
C LYS A 748 11.36 48.51 23.52
N SER A 749 10.58 47.81 24.33
CA SER A 749 10.93 47.51 25.72
C SER A 749 10.54 46.10 26.08
N ILE A 750 11.50 45.31 26.54
CA ILE A 750 11.29 43.94 27.00
C ILE A 750 11.69 43.87 28.47
N TYR A 751 10.76 43.55 29.35
CA TYR A 751 11.01 43.37 30.78
C TYR A 751 11.03 41.88 31.10
N LEU A 752 12.21 41.36 31.46
CA LEU A 752 12.34 40.02 32.02
C LEU A 752 12.26 40.11 33.54
N ARG A 753 11.39 39.29 34.15
CA ARG A 753 11.27 39.23 35.63
C ARG A 753 12.14 38.16 36.26
N SER A 754 12.70 37.24 35.47
CA SER A 754 13.52 36.16 36.02
C SER A 754 14.87 36.67 36.52
N GLU A 755 15.20 36.37 37.77
CA GLU A 755 16.53 36.61 38.34
C GLU A 755 17.57 35.59 37.84
N ASN A 756 17.10 34.42 37.39
CA ASN A 756 17.93 33.39 36.78
C ASN A 756 17.87 33.51 35.26
N VAL A 757 19.01 33.57 34.60
CA VAL A 757 19.06 33.63 33.14
C VAL A 757 18.62 32.29 32.55
N VAL A 758 17.55 32.31 31.77
CA VAL A 758 17.07 31.18 30.96
C VAL A 758 17.27 31.54 29.50
N SER A 759 18.25 30.93 28.85
CA SER A 759 18.57 31.19 27.44
C SER A 759 17.57 30.43 26.55
N PRO A 760 16.90 31.10 25.59
CA PRO A 760 16.18 30.43 24.52
C PRO A 760 17.11 29.47 23.74
N THR A 761 16.57 28.33 23.32
CA THR A 761 17.26 27.37 22.43
C THR A 761 16.84 27.52 20.97
N THR A 762 15.94 28.47 20.71
CA THR A 762 15.25 28.82 19.47
C THR A 762 15.48 30.31 19.18
N GLU A 763 14.91 30.85 18.09
CA GLU A 763 14.90 32.30 17.80
C GLU A 763 13.51 32.92 18.05
N PRO A 764 13.14 33.30 19.29
CA PRO A 764 11.87 33.94 19.59
C PRO A 764 11.62 35.31 18.93
N PHE A 765 12.68 36.06 18.62
CA PHE A 765 12.60 37.45 18.14
C PHE A 765 13.33 37.62 16.81
N ALA A 766 12.80 38.48 15.95
CA ALA A 766 13.51 38.92 14.74
C ALA A 766 14.81 39.65 15.09
N SER A 767 15.83 39.50 14.25
CA SER A 767 17.19 40.02 14.50
C SER A 767 17.27 41.53 14.75
N ALA A 768 16.36 42.32 14.17
CA ALA A 768 16.29 43.77 14.35
C ALA A 768 15.95 44.19 15.79
N ILE A 769 15.31 43.33 16.59
CA ILE A 769 14.90 43.63 17.95
C ILE A 769 16.10 43.79 18.88
N PHE A 770 17.17 43.01 18.69
CA PHE A 770 18.41 43.10 19.49
C PHE A 770 19.09 44.47 19.39
N GLU A 771 18.88 45.16 18.27
CA GLU A 771 19.47 46.46 17.96
C GLU A 771 18.64 47.63 18.51
N THR A 772 17.32 47.48 18.51
CA THR A 772 16.36 48.58 18.67
C THR A 772 15.66 48.59 20.01
N ALA A 773 15.37 47.42 20.59
CA ALA A 773 14.69 47.31 21.87
C ALA A 773 15.67 47.45 23.06
N THR A 774 15.14 47.93 24.18
CA THR A 774 15.83 47.89 25.48
C THR A 774 15.37 46.69 26.28
N LEU A 775 16.32 45.84 26.67
CA LEU A 775 16.10 44.71 27.57
C LEU A 775 16.26 45.17 29.03
N TYR A 776 15.16 45.16 29.77
CA TYR A 776 15.10 45.46 31.18
C TYR A 776 15.18 44.16 32.00
N VAL A 777 16.20 44.04 32.85
CA VAL A 777 16.45 42.85 33.67
C VAL A 777 16.49 43.20 35.17
N PRO A 778 16.21 42.26 36.09
CA PRO A 778 16.16 42.57 37.51
C PRO A 778 17.49 43.12 38.05
N ALA A 779 17.42 44.03 39.02
CA ALA A 779 18.60 44.62 39.65
C ALA A 779 19.55 43.54 40.20
N GLY A 780 20.84 43.65 39.87
CA GLY A 780 21.89 42.69 40.25
C GLY A 780 22.13 41.57 39.24
N THR A 781 21.37 41.49 38.14
CA THR A 781 21.45 40.38 37.16
C THR A 781 22.03 40.78 35.81
N LYS A 782 22.28 42.07 35.55
CA LYS A 782 22.71 42.56 34.23
C LYS A 782 23.93 41.84 33.66
N ASN A 783 24.96 41.64 34.48
CA ASN A 783 26.17 40.95 34.02
C ASN A 783 25.91 39.49 33.59
N ALA A 784 24.95 38.80 34.22
CA ALA A 784 24.60 37.44 33.83
C ALA A 784 23.88 37.42 32.47
N TYR A 785 22.96 38.37 32.23
CA TYR A 785 22.28 38.51 30.95
C TYR A 785 23.21 39.01 29.82
N GLU A 786 24.18 39.87 30.11
CA GLU A 786 25.19 40.32 29.12
C GLU A 786 26.15 39.19 28.69
N LEU A 787 26.43 38.23 29.58
CA LEU A 787 27.28 37.07 29.29
C LEU A 787 26.53 35.91 28.63
N ASP A 788 25.20 35.96 28.62
CA ASP A 788 24.36 34.95 28.00
C ASP A 788 24.50 34.96 26.47
N THR A 789 24.52 33.78 25.86
CA THR A 789 24.73 33.66 24.41
C THR A 789 23.59 34.23 23.57
N TYR A 790 22.36 34.24 24.11
CA TYR A 790 21.19 34.76 23.41
C TYR A 790 20.88 36.19 23.88
N TRP A 791 20.64 36.39 25.18
CA TRP A 791 20.26 37.70 25.72
C TRP A 791 21.37 38.74 25.61
N GLY A 792 22.64 38.32 25.61
CA GLY A 792 23.79 39.21 25.41
C GLY A 792 23.86 39.83 24.02
N ARG A 793 23.02 39.38 23.06
CA ARG A 793 22.89 40.00 21.72
C ARG A 793 22.25 41.39 21.78
N PHE A 794 21.47 41.71 22.82
CA PHE A 794 20.83 43.02 22.96
C PHE A 794 21.86 44.13 23.20
N LYS A 795 21.82 45.19 22.38
CA LYS A 795 22.73 46.35 22.54
C LYS A 795 22.43 47.20 23.77
N ASN A 796 21.19 47.18 24.24
CA ASN A 796 20.72 48.02 25.34
C ASN A 796 20.15 47.16 26.47
N ILE A 797 21.00 46.76 27.42
CA ILE A 797 20.57 46.04 28.63
C ILE A 797 20.62 46.97 29.85
N THR A 798 19.49 47.12 30.52
CA THR A 798 19.31 48.03 31.67
C THR A 798 18.71 47.30 32.85
N GLU A 799 19.24 47.54 34.06
CA GLU A 799 18.63 47.01 35.27
C GLU A 799 17.42 47.84 35.68
N TYR A 800 16.40 47.16 36.20
CA TYR A 800 15.27 47.82 36.85
C TYR A 800 15.03 47.22 38.24
N THR A 801 14.49 48.03 39.15
CA THR A 801 14.01 47.57 40.44
C THR A 801 12.53 47.23 40.33
N THR A 802 12.17 45.98 40.59
CA THR A 802 10.78 45.58 40.74
C THR A 802 10.25 46.30 41.99
N THR A 803 9.32 47.25 41.83
CA THR A 803 8.47 47.62 42.97
C THR A 803 7.72 46.34 43.34
N GLY A 804 7.88 45.80 44.55
CA GLY A 804 7.37 44.49 44.98
C GLY A 804 5.85 44.30 45.01
N ILE A 805 5.13 44.91 44.07
CA ILE A 805 3.71 44.72 43.78
C ILE A 805 3.65 43.94 42.47
N SER A 806 3.65 42.61 42.57
CA SER A 806 3.59 41.68 41.42
C SER A 806 2.19 41.55 40.81
N SER A 807 1.13 41.92 41.55
CA SER A 807 -0.24 42.10 41.04
C SER A 807 -1.10 42.86 42.06
N VAL A 808 -2.09 43.63 41.59
CA VAL A 808 -3.11 44.23 42.47
C VAL A 808 -4.23 43.21 42.66
N LYS A 809 -4.28 42.51 43.81
CA LYS A 809 -5.43 41.65 44.14
C LYS A 809 -6.70 42.46 44.33
N THR A 810 -7.61 42.41 43.37
CA THR A 810 -8.97 42.98 43.46
C THR A 810 -9.91 42.07 44.24
N ASP A 811 -9.88 42.11 45.58
CA ASP A 811 -11.03 41.80 46.43
C ASP A 811 -12.28 42.66 46.11
N SER A 812 -13.35 42.05 45.62
CA SER A 812 -14.64 42.70 45.31
C SER A 812 -15.45 43.09 46.57
N ASN A 813 -15.00 42.73 47.78
CA ASN A 813 -15.68 43.03 49.05
C ASN A 813 -15.04 44.16 49.88
N ALA A 814 -14.15 44.98 49.29
CA ALA A 814 -13.46 46.03 50.05
C ALA A 814 -14.38 47.25 50.36
N PRO A 815 -14.51 47.68 51.64
CA PRO A 815 -15.28 48.87 52.02
C PRO A 815 -14.60 50.18 51.58
N ALA A 816 -15.35 51.29 51.64
CA ALA A 816 -15.01 52.65 51.20
C ALA A 816 -13.55 53.08 51.49
N GLU A 817 -12.91 53.65 50.45
CA GLU A 817 -11.56 54.22 50.35
C GLU A 817 -10.46 53.60 51.25
N GLN A 818 -9.63 52.76 50.63
CA GLN A 818 -8.38 52.28 51.25
C GLN A 818 -7.19 52.97 50.58
N ILE A 819 -6.26 53.49 51.39
CA ILE A 819 -5.07 54.19 50.91
C ILE A 819 -3.84 53.33 51.21
N TYR A 820 -2.96 53.20 50.24
CA TYR A 820 -1.70 52.48 50.35
C TYR A 820 -0.55 53.41 49.94
N GLY A 821 0.59 53.26 50.59
CA GLY A 821 1.83 53.85 50.08
C GLY A 821 2.34 53.09 48.87
N ILE A 822 3.31 53.68 48.16
CA ILE A 822 4.05 52.98 47.09
C ILE A 822 4.81 51.74 47.59
N ASP A 823 5.00 51.65 48.91
CA ASP A 823 5.54 50.49 49.61
C ASP A 823 4.49 49.40 49.89
N GLY A 824 3.27 49.55 49.38
CA GLY A 824 2.18 48.58 49.54
C GLY A 824 1.58 48.51 50.95
N LYS A 825 2.06 49.32 51.90
CA LYS A 825 1.52 49.36 53.27
C LYS A 825 0.26 50.21 53.33
N ARG A 826 -0.78 49.68 53.97
CA ARG A 826 -2.04 50.40 54.20
C ARG A 826 -1.79 51.62 55.10
N ARG A 827 -2.41 52.75 54.76
CA ARG A 827 -2.32 54.02 55.47
C ARG A 827 -3.72 54.57 55.72
N ASP A 828 -3.88 55.27 56.83
CA ASP A 828 -5.17 55.83 57.24
C ASP A 828 -5.47 57.18 56.56
N ILE A 829 -4.44 57.83 56.00
CA ILE A 829 -4.54 59.12 55.30
C ILE A 829 -3.61 59.15 54.08
N LEU A 830 -3.88 60.06 53.14
CA LEU A 830 -2.94 60.35 52.06
C LEU A 830 -1.67 60.99 52.65
N HIS A 831 -0.51 60.48 52.28
CA HIS A 831 0.78 61.08 52.63
C HIS A 831 1.33 61.91 51.48
N HIS A 832 2.19 62.88 51.80
CA HIS A 832 2.88 63.70 50.80
C HIS A 832 3.62 62.81 49.80
N GLY A 833 3.41 63.03 48.51
CA GLY A 833 3.92 62.18 47.42
C GLY A 833 2.85 61.25 46.81
N LEU A 834 3.30 60.21 46.09
CA LEU A 834 2.43 59.30 45.35
C LEU A 834 1.77 58.28 46.30
N ASN A 835 0.45 58.13 46.19
CA ASN A 835 -0.35 57.16 46.95
C ASN A 835 -1.12 56.27 45.98
N ILE A 836 -1.47 55.05 46.40
CA ILE A 836 -2.40 54.16 45.70
C ILE A 836 -3.71 54.17 46.47
N VAL A 837 -4.78 54.65 45.84
CA VAL A 837 -6.11 54.72 46.43
C VAL A 837 -6.99 53.68 45.78
N ARG A 838 -7.67 52.88 46.60
CA ARG A 838 -8.59 51.84 46.18
C ARG A 838 -10.02 52.21 46.56
N SER A 839 -10.89 52.30 45.57
CA SER A 839 -12.33 52.52 45.75
C SER A 839 -13.14 51.79 44.67
N ASN A 840 -14.30 51.25 45.04
CA ASN A 840 -15.23 50.55 44.13
C ASN A 840 -14.56 49.48 43.25
N GLY A 841 -13.69 48.64 43.84
CA GLY A 841 -12.99 47.57 43.13
C GLY A 841 -11.86 48.03 42.20
N LYS A 842 -11.64 49.34 42.01
CA LYS A 842 -10.58 49.90 41.16
C LYS A 842 -9.49 50.59 41.99
N ALA A 843 -8.25 50.49 41.53
CA ALA A 843 -7.11 51.21 42.12
C ALA A 843 -6.70 52.38 41.22
N ARG A 844 -6.37 53.53 41.81
CA ARG A 844 -5.85 54.72 41.12
C ARG A 844 -4.67 55.32 41.86
N LYS A 845 -3.72 55.90 41.11
CA LYS A 845 -2.60 56.66 41.68
C LYS A 845 -3.06 58.09 42.01
N VAL A 846 -2.78 58.56 43.22
CA VAL A 846 -3.15 59.90 43.70
C VAL A 846 -1.92 60.59 44.28
N MET A 847 -1.55 61.74 43.72
CA MET A 847 -0.50 62.61 44.26
C MET A 847 -1.08 63.55 45.31
N LYS A 848 -0.48 63.57 46.51
CA LYS A 848 -0.76 64.59 47.53
C LYS A 848 0.43 65.55 47.60
N ASN A 849 0.17 66.80 47.26
CA ASN A 849 1.14 67.90 47.36
C ASN A 849 1.34 68.37 48.78
#